data_AF-A0A6P8UR16-F1
#
_entry.id   AF-A0A6P8UR16-F1
#
_cell.length_a   1.000
_cell.length_b   1.000
_cell.length_c   1.000
_cell.angle_alpha   90.00
_cell.angle_beta   90.00
_cell.angle_gamma   90.00
#
_symmetry.space_group_name_H-M   'P 1'
#
loop_
_entity.id
_entity.type
_entity.pdbx_description
1 polymer ?
#
loop_
_entity_poly.entity_id
_entity_poly.type
_entity_poly.pdbx_seq_one_letter_code
_entity_poly.pdbx_strand_id
1 'polypeptide(L)'
;MHTDYTHPAAHTYTPAATAPPPVMSQVEDCEEAEPERDTGQSAARMKKSRVISYQGTVTEVVSEGAGLYVMDRRVGLCLAYQPALRRKLRIGDTLELHHVHFLYRPCPDFLPSMLCTCLRSSVRVTSFSGGWAGGVATTVTAHLHLPGGWNVATVTAAGGKGRFRIPVERSPEFKAAAQLMECVWRGQEGQRRDIYCEMLDEPHSCPLTQYRADPAVPQVFSVSALIEGLQTDSWSSVSLRSLLPPGGGLSSSQINSALSWSCRTLTSDPPRDTSRRPLVVGVLELPSPAGQALQLRDGTGTVACVVTETSEGGGQSVAFNTAWIGCLVCVEKFTMVTERFLQSDFPSDQHLDQDKYITHKHCRFYLQFSLDQLHILSPSIAMETHLRGAEPGGDVTEEEEEPSGGKRRRRGDPRPCVSMVIRVQQKEGVALRNSGAGSHQEEAGLTASFSVTAAVIGPVVSWGRDPKNRPLTDREAEPERKDKLVLVLSGVSARWFPLLQPGCFYRLIAANTQDPSVLIGCAVSGRRGVELHADSIIQVRTDWRFHTLTRPLLLLHTCTQARSPPVSTLSEVLDCSSEVVCFQAQVTDRISVTERSRGSAAGVCAGVRLTVCDQSGRSLQVYLDLSHTPYPPGLLPGNTLLLSAFQRRVSRSGGVYCSQLPVSSLTVTSLGDSSCVRPPPAPMMHLGVWTGSREQRCFVGRVRGHVVCLLLLQLRWSCSLCGGLYTQSCSSAQCGSSSSVFQSTVKLVIDDGTGEAHVWFSGAQVRALLGLADSQWEGLQRALRVRGHIRVYPRGRSLVCDSEDPLLHFLLCVCSSEVVCRQLSLTCRKQKAQRSEEMKRFSRGDRDFMTRVTPPLKLTCTHLHSD
;
A
#
# COMPACT_ATOMS: atom_id res chain seq x y z
N MET A 1 45.41 53.14 2.69
CA MET A 1 46.11 53.98 3.68
C MET A 1 47.15 53.12 4.38
N HIS A 2 48.27 53.71 4.81
CA HIS A 2 49.29 53.08 5.65
C HIS A 2 48.69 52.56 6.99
N THR A 3 49.36 51.74 7.83
CA THR A 3 50.80 51.56 8.12
C THR A 3 51.12 50.15 8.62
N ASP A 4 52.37 49.71 8.41
CA ASP A 4 53.04 48.64 9.15
C ASP A 4 53.18 48.94 10.66
N TYR A 5 53.53 47.93 11.47
CA TYR A 5 54.57 48.05 12.51
C TYR A 5 55.12 46.67 12.91
N THR A 6 56.44 46.60 13.12
CA THR A 6 57.21 45.37 13.37
C THR A 6 58.20 45.59 14.53
N HIS A 7 58.83 44.51 15.02
CA HIS A 7 60.04 44.43 15.89
C HIS A 7 59.85 44.29 17.42
N PRO A 8 60.83 43.71 18.16
CA PRO A 8 61.58 42.48 17.84
C PRO A 8 61.88 41.56 19.04
N ALA A 9 62.63 40.48 18.77
CA ALA A 9 63.05 39.39 19.65
C ALA A 9 64.05 39.71 20.80
N ALA A 10 64.24 38.72 21.67
CA ALA A 10 65.49 38.51 22.43
C ALA A 10 65.84 37.01 22.50
N HIS A 11 67.10 36.65 22.25
CA HIS A 11 67.65 35.29 22.36
C HIS A 11 68.71 35.21 23.48
N THR A 12 68.85 34.05 24.12
CA THR A 12 70.05 33.68 24.91
C THR A 12 70.36 32.19 24.75
N TYR A 13 71.64 31.81 24.76
CA TYR A 13 72.16 30.51 24.31
C TYR A 13 72.89 29.71 25.44
N THR A 14 72.48 28.44 25.68
CA THR A 14 73.32 27.23 26.01
C THR A 14 74.29 27.26 27.26
N PRO A 15 74.94 26.15 27.72
CA PRO A 15 75.04 24.76 27.20
C PRO A 15 74.97 23.55 28.19
N ALA A 16 74.79 22.36 27.59
CA ALA A 16 75.43 21.04 27.85
C ALA A 16 75.35 20.26 29.21
N ALA A 17 74.58 19.16 29.20
CA ALA A 17 74.91 17.79 29.69
C ALA A 17 73.67 16.85 29.50
N THR A 18 73.71 15.50 29.40
CA THR A 18 74.65 14.48 28.87
C THR A 18 73.82 13.21 28.50
N ALA A 19 74.37 12.26 27.72
CA ALA A 19 73.67 11.10 27.09
C ALA A 19 73.75 9.76 27.94
N PRO A 20 73.22 8.58 27.53
CA PRO A 20 72.64 8.17 26.23
C PRO A 20 71.31 7.30 26.34
N PRO A 21 70.90 6.40 25.41
CA PRO A 21 69.60 6.49 24.70
C PRO A 21 68.57 5.37 25.02
N PRO A 22 67.34 5.42 24.45
CA PRO A 22 67.08 4.52 23.32
C PRO A 22 66.12 5.02 22.21
N VAL A 23 66.48 4.66 20.98
CA VAL A 23 65.67 4.32 19.79
C VAL A 23 64.15 4.62 19.79
N MET A 24 63.75 5.66 19.05
CA MET A 24 62.54 5.66 18.21
C MET A 24 62.81 6.51 16.95
N SER A 25 62.96 5.88 15.79
CA SER A 25 63.12 6.57 14.51
C SER A 25 61.79 6.73 13.79
N GLN A 26 61.34 7.98 13.73
CA GLN A 26 60.67 8.62 12.58
C GLN A 26 59.45 7.90 11.96
N VAL A 27 58.27 8.47 12.24
CA VAL A 27 57.15 8.45 11.30
C VAL A 27 57.44 9.51 10.24
N GLU A 28 57.52 9.12 8.97
CA GLU A 28 57.54 10.08 7.86
C GLU A 28 56.13 10.60 7.59
N ASP A 29 55.99 11.92 7.53
CA ASP A 29 54.83 12.58 6.96
C ASP A 29 54.82 12.36 5.44
N CYS A 30 53.75 11.76 4.94
CA CYS A 30 53.41 11.76 3.51
C CYS A 30 52.01 12.33 3.34
N GLU A 31 51.94 13.60 2.97
CA GLU A 31 50.73 14.20 2.41
C GLU A 31 50.44 13.55 1.04
N GLU A 32 49.40 12.73 0.93
CA GLU A 32 48.77 12.42 -0.36
C GLU A 32 47.51 13.27 -0.51
N ALA A 33 47.52 14.16 -1.49
CA ALA A 33 46.43 15.10 -1.77
C ALA A 33 45.13 14.40 -2.18
N GLU A 34 43.98 14.93 -1.76
CA GLU A 34 42.69 14.51 -2.31
C GLU A 34 42.59 14.91 -3.79
N PRO A 35 42.23 13.98 -4.71
CA PRO A 35 41.79 14.37 -6.04
C PRO A 35 40.38 14.97 -5.96
N GLU A 36 40.15 16.04 -6.71
CA GLU A 36 38.88 16.78 -6.71
C GLU A 36 37.67 15.91 -7.07
N ARG A 37 36.49 16.33 -6.61
CA ARG A 37 35.22 15.60 -6.79
C ARG A 37 34.72 15.70 -8.23
N ASP A 38 35.02 14.70 -9.04
CA ASP A 38 34.31 14.51 -10.32
C ASP A 38 32.97 13.79 -10.11
N THR A 39 31.87 14.55 -10.18
CA THR A 39 30.51 14.05 -10.02
C THR A 39 30.01 13.34 -11.28
N GLY A 40 30.41 12.08 -11.49
CA GLY A 40 29.84 11.31 -12.60
C GLY A 40 30.45 9.95 -12.94
N GLN A 41 30.51 8.99 -12.00
CA GLN A 41 30.54 7.53 -12.27
C GLN A 41 30.62 6.70 -10.97
N SER A 42 29.49 6.31 -10.38
CA SER A 42 29.47 5.44 -9.19
C SER A 42 29.53 3.94 -9.53
N ALA A 43 30.55 3.52 -10.28
CA ALA A 43 30.96 2.12 -10.25
C ALA A 43 31.70 1.87 -8.92
N ALA A 44 31.26 0.89 -8.12
CA ALA A 44 31.82 0.65 -6.79
C ALA A 44 33.31 0.27 -6.84
N ARG A 45 34.19 1.26 -6.65
CA ARG A 45 35.65 1.15 -6.79
C ARG A 45 36.19 0.12 -5.78
N MET A 46 36.93 -0.87 -6.29
CA MET A 46 37.56 -1.90 -5.47
C MET A 46 38.59 -1.26 -4.52
N LYS A 47 38.42 -1.45 -3.21
CA LYS A 47 39.34 -0.98 -2.17
C LYS A 47 40.31 -2.10 -1.79
N LYS A 48 41.55 -1.75 -1.42
CA LYS A 48 42.51 -2.68 -0.80
C LYS A 48 42.52 -2.47 0.71
N SER A 49 42.67 -3.54 1.50
CA SER A 49 42.89 -3.43 2.95
C SER A 49 44.37 -3.23 3.28
N ARG A 50 44.66 -2.71 4.48
CA ARG A 50 46.03 -2.61 5.01
C ARG A 50 46.21 -3.65 6.12
N VAL A 51 47.31 -4.38 6.13
CA VAL A 51 47.60 -5.34 7.22
C VAL A 51 48.30 -4.59 8.35
N ILE A 52 47.77 -4.71 9.58
CA ILE A 52 48.33 -4.05 10.78
C ILE A 52 48.37 -5.01 11.98
N SER A 53 49.05 -4.60 13.05
CA SER A 53 48.82 -5.12 14.41
C SER A 53 48.07 -4.07 15.24
N TYR A 54 47.28 -4.51 16.21
CA TYR A 54 46.47 -3.64 17.06
C TYR A 54 46.29 -4.25 18.46
N GLN A 55 46.38 -3.43 19.51
CA GLN A 55 46.10 -3.83 20.87
C GLN A 55 44.99 -2.94 21.45
N GLY A 56 44.01 -3.53 22.12
CA GLY A 56 42.84 -2.79 22.61
C GLY A 56 41.90 -3.65 23.45
N THR A 57 40.89 -3.02 24.07
CA THR A 57 39.93 -3.70 24.96
C THR A 57 38.58 -3.86 24.28
N VAL A 58 37.96 -5.04 24.38
CA VAL A 58 36.58 -5.26 23.92
C VAL A 58 35.63 -4.42 24.78
N THR A 59 35.07 -3.37 24.19
CA THR A 59 34.14 -2.46 24.88
C THR A 59 32.67 -2.85 24.71
N GLU A 60 32.36 -3.64 23.68
CA GLU A 60 30.99 -4.00 23.32
C GLU A 60 30.97 -5.28 22.46
N VAL A 61 30.05 -6.19 22.77
CA VAL A 61 29.72 -7.34 21.91
C VAL A 61 28.55 -6.93 21.01
N VAL A 62 28.71 -7.05 19.69
CA VAL A 62 27.70 -6.65 18.70
C VAL A 62 26.83 -7.84 18.31
N SER A 63 27.47 -8.91 17.85
CA SER A 63 26.82 -10.19 17.60
C SER A 63 27.84 -11.30 17.80
N GLU A 64 27.64 -12.07 18.87
CA GLU A 64 28.54 -13.14 19.27
C GLU A 64 28.60 -14.27 18.22
N GLY A 65 27.44 -14.67 17.68
CA GLY A 65 27.32 -15.70 16.65
C GLY A 65 27.88 -15.29 15.28
N ALA A 66 27.87 -13.99 14.96
CA ALA A 66 28.52 -13.45 13.76
C ALA A 66 30.00 -13.07 13.99
N GLY A 67 30.52 -13.23 15.21
CA GLY A 67 31.90 -12.85 15.55
C GLY A 67 32.17 -11.34 15.45
N LEU A 68 31.17 -10.49 15.71
CA LEU A 68 31.28 -9.03 15.63
C LEU A 68 31.38 -8.39 17.03
N TYR A 69 32.40 -7.55 17.20
CA TYR A 69 32.73 -6.87 18.45
C TYR A 69 33.14 -5.41 18.17
N VAL A 70 33.17 -4.57 19.21
CA VAL A 70 33.73 -3.21 19.16
C VAL A 70 34.81 -3.08 20.22
N MET A 71 35.98 -2.60 19.80
CA MET A 71 37.14 -2.32 20.63
C MET A 71 37.29 -0.80 20.85
N ASP A 72 37.68 -0.44 22.07
CA ASP A 72 38.03 0.92 22.50
C ASP A 72 36.97 2.00 22.18
N ARG A 73 35.70 1.58 22.01
CA ARG A 73 34.56 2.37 21.53
C ARG A 73 34.77 3.07 20.18
N ARG A 74 35.78 2.65 19.39
CA ARG A 74 36.23 3.35 18.17
C ARG A 74 36.40 2.44 16.95
N VAL A 75 36.77 1.18 17.15
CA VAL A 75 37.15 0.27 16.06
C VAL A 75 36.31 -1.00 16.14
N GLY A 76 35.76 -1.44 15.02
CA GLY A 76 35.06 -2.70 14.93
C GLY A 76 36.01 -3.89 14.73
N LEU A 77 35.65 -5.05 15.24
CA LEU A 77 36.37 -6.31 15.05
C LEU A 77 35.43 -7.37 14.46
N CYS A 78 35.87 -8.04 13.40
CA CYS A 78 35.17 -9.16 12.76
C CYS A 78 36.05 -10.41 12.74
N LEU A 79 35.57 -11.45 13.41
CA LEU A 79 36.22 -12.76 13.55
C LEU A 79 35.59 -13.86 12.67
N ALA A 80 34.59 -13.52 11.85
CA ALA A 80 33.81 -14.47 11.05
C ALA A 80 34.62 -15.30 10.03
N TYR A 81 35.82 -14.83 9.66
CA TYR A 81 36.71 -15.50 8.71
C TYR A 81 37.72 -16.45 9.38
N GLN A 82 37.73 -16.56 10.72
CA GLN A 82 38.53 -17.56 11.44
C GLN A 82 37.68 -18.75 11.92
N PRO A 83 38.30 -19.92 12.17
CA PRO A 83 37.64 -21.03 12.85
C PRO A 83 37.09 -20.63 14.22
N ALA A 84 36.04 -21.32 14.66
CA ALA A 84 35.37 -21.07 15.94
C ALA A 84 36.35 -20.99 17.12
N LEU A 85 36.37 -19.84 17.81
CA LEU A 85 37.15 -19.67 19.03
C LEU A 85 36.68 -20.64 20.12
N ARG A 86 37.62 -21.31 20.80
CA ARG A 86 37.33 -22.19 21.94
C ARG A 86 36.72 -21.45 23.14
N ARG A 87 36.87 -20.13 23.21
CA ARG A 87 36.29 -19.25 24.23
C ARG A 87 35.64 -18.03 23.56
N LYS A 88 34.45 -17.67 24.02
CA LYS A 88 33.73 -16.43 23.65
C LYS A 88 34.42 -15.21 24.26
N LEU A 89 34.58 -14.14 23.48
CA LEU A 89 35.12 -12.86 23.96
C LEU A 89 34.06 -12.07 24.74
N ARG A 90 34.48 -11.39 25.80
CA ARG A 90 33.59 -10.62 26.70
C ARG A 90 33.97 -9.15 26.74
N ILE A 91 33.02 -8.30 27.13
CA ILE A 91 33.28 -6.90 27.44
C ILE A 91 34.33 -6.84 28.58
N GLY A 92 35.41 -6.12 28.35
CA GLY A 92 36.56 -6.01 29.26
C GLY A 92 37.70 -7.01 29.00
N ASP A 93 37.58 -7.93 28.03
CA ASP A 93 38.74 -8.72 27.57
C ASP A 93 39.69 -7.83 26.75
N THR A 94 40.98 -7.82 27.07
CA THR A 94 42.01 -7.09 26.31
C THR A 94 42.66 -8.01 25.29
N LEU A 95 42.76 -7.53 24.06
CA LEU A 95 43.21 -8.29 22.90
C LEU A 95 44.49 -7.70 22.33
N GLU A 96 45.38 -8.58 21.90
CA GLU A 96 46.51 -8.30 21.03
C GLU A 96 46.24 -9.02 19.70
N LEU A 97 46.21 -8.24 18.62
CA LEU A 97 45.88 -8.68 17.27
C LEU A 97 47.11 -8.47 16.37
N HIS A 98 47.54 -9.50 15.66
CA HIS A 98 48.60 -9.38 14.64
C HIS A 98 48.09 -9.83 13.26
N HIS A 99 48.68 -9.26 12.22
CA HIS A 99 48.36 -9.53 10.81
C HIS A 99 46.85 -9.43 10.49
N VAL A 100 46.16 -8.42 11.05
CA VAL A 100 44.74 -8.16 10.80
C VAL A 100 44.53 -7.17 9.66
N HIS A 101 43.48 -7.37 8.87
CA HIS A 101 43.12 -6.48 7.78
C HIS A 101 42.31 -5.28 8.31
N PHE A 102 42.86 -4.08 8.18
CA PHE A 102 42.17 -2.81 8.37
C PHE A 102 41.38 -2.44 7.10
N LEU A 103 40.07 -2.28 7.26
CA LEU A 103 39.13 -1.85 6.22
C LEU A 103 38.49 -0.51 6.64
N TYR A 104 38.47 0.45 5.71
CA TYR A 104 37.85 1.76 5.90
C TYR A 104 36.51 1.88 5.18
N ARG A 105 35.46 2.14 5.96
CA ARG A 105 34.04 2.15 5.57
C ARG A 105 33.69 0.95 4.68
N PRO A 106 33.75 -0.30 5.19
CA PRO A 106 33.29 -1.48 4.47
C PRO A 106 31.76 -1.56 4.42
N CYS A 107 31.06 -1.06 5.44
CA CYS A 107 29.60 -1.01 5.52
C CYS A 107 29.16 0.35 6.10
N PRO A 108 28.09 0.98 5.58
CA PRO A 108 27.60 2.25 6.11
C PRO A 108 26.80 2.11 7.43
N ASP A 109 26.35 0.91 7.78
CA ASP A 109 25.62 0.63 9.03
C ASP A 109 26.52 0.41 10.26
N PHE A 110 27.85 0.51 10.10
CA PHE A 110 28.81 0.13 11.12
C PHE A 110 29.95 1.15 11.26
N LEU A 111 30.81 0.95 12.26
CA LEU A 111 31.96 1.82 12.51
C LEU A 111 32.84 1.98 11.25
N PRO A 112 33.37 3.19 10.98
CA PRO A 112 34.13 3.47 9.77
C PRO A 112 35.48 2.76 9.71
N SER A 113 35.98 2.23 10.83
CA SER A 113 37.22 1.47 10.93
C SER A 113 36.92 0.05 11.40
N MET A 114 37.29 -0.94 10.58
CA MET A 114 37.06 -2.37 10.84
C MET A 114 38.37 -3.16 10.77
N LEU A 115 38.61 -3.99 11.78
CA LEU A 115 39.64 -5.02 11.80
C LEU A 115 39.00 -6.36 11.45
N CYS A 116 39.53 -7.06 10.45
CA CYS A 116 39.05 -8.38 10.04
C CYS A 116 40.20 -9.39 10.08
N THR A 117 39.98 -10.53 10.72
CA THR A 117 41.00 -11.58 10.88
C THR A 117 40.94 -12.60 9.74
N CYS A 118 42.04 -12.85 9.05
CA CYS A 118 42.22 -13.97 8.10
C CYS A 118 42.84 -15.20 8.80
N LEU A 119 43.11 -16.29 8.07
CA LEU A 119 43.80 -17.47 8.63
C LEU A 119 45.27 -17.18 9.03
N ARG A 120 45.90 -16.13 8.49
CA ARG A 120 47.22 -15.64 8.94
C ARG A 120 47.17 -14.68 10.13
N SER A 121 46.00 -14.18 10.52
CA SER A 121 45.89 -13.30 11.70
C SER A 121 46.01 -14.10 13.00
N SER A 122 46.63 -13.53 14.03
CA SER A 122 46.62 -14.10 15.38
C SER A 122 45.85 -13.22 16.36
N VAL A 123 44.98 -13.82 17.16
CA VAL A 123 44.23 -13.16 18.24
C VAL A 123 44.69 -13.73 19.58
N ARG A 124 45.33 -12.92 20.42
CA ARG A 124 45.72 -13.28 21.79
C ARG A 124 44.93 -12.45 22.79
N VAL A 125 44.38 -13.10 23.82
CA VAL A 125 43.81 -12.40 24.98
C VAL A 125 44.94 -12.15 25.97
N THR A 126 45.22 -10.88 26.29
CA THR A 126 46.32 -10.46 27.17
C THR A 126 45.86 -10.22 28.61
N SER A 127 44.61 -9.79 28.81
CA SER A 127 43.96 -9.80 30.12
C SER A 127 42.48 -10.13 30.00
N PHE A 128 41.92 -10.80 31.00
CA PHE A 128 40.51 -11.20 31.03
C PHE A 128 39.64 -10.19 31.78
N SER A 129 38.39 -10.04 31.37
CA SER A 129 37.41 -9.20 32.07
C SER A 129 37.18 -9.66 33.51
N GLY A 130 37.32 -8.77 34.49
CA GLY A 130 37.16 -9.08 35.92
C GLY A 130 35.72 -9.23 36.44
N GLY A 131 34.71 -9.27 35.56
CA GLY A 131 33.29 -9.25 35.95
C GLY A 131 32.54 -10.56 35.68
N TRP A 132 31.91 -11.13 36.71
CA TRP A 132 30.93 -12.20 36.56
C TRP A 132 29.58 -11.60 36.13
N ALA A 133 29.36 -11.43 34.84
CA ALA A 133 28.03 -11.18 34.29
C ALA A 133 27.26 -12.51 34.18
N GLY A 134 26.19 -12.67 34.98
CA GLY A 134 25.36 -13.86 34.97
C GLY A 134 24.53 -13.98 33.68
N GLY A 135 24.53 -15.17 33.09
CA GLY A 135 23.80 -15.45 31.85
C GLY A 135 24.32 -16.69 31.15
N VAL A 136 23.85 -17.88 31.57
CA VAL A 136 24.14 -19.14 30.86
C VAL A 136 23.28 -19.21 29.59
N ALA A 137 23.70 -18.47 28.56
CA ALA A 137 23.20 -18.62 27.21
C ALA A 137 23.83 -19.86 26.56
N THR A 138 23.35 -21.06 26.95
CA THR A 138 23.60 -22.31 26.22
C THR A 138 22.76 -22.38 24.95
N THR A 139 22.91 -21.39 24.08
CA THR A 139 22.58 -21.53 22.67
C THR A 139 23.81 -22.10 21.96
N VAL A 140 23.65 -23.28 21.36
CA VAL A 140 24.61 -23.81 20.37
C VAL A 140 24.44 -22.97 19.11
N THR A 141 25.05 -21.78 19.10
CA THR A 141 25.22 -20.97 17.90
C THR A 141 26.23 -21.68 17.02
N ALA A 142 25.75 -22.33 15.96
CA ALA A 142 26.61 -22.66 14.84
C ALA A 142 27.27 -21.36 14.37
N HIS A 143 28.59 -21.34 14.22
CA HIS A 143 29.25 -20.24 13.55
C HIS A 143 28.82 -20.22 12.09
N LEU A 144 28.77 -19.02 11.49
CA LEU A 144 28.72 -18.89 10.05
C LEU A 144 30.07 -19.40 9.50
N HIS A 145 30.13 -20.70 9.21
CA HIS A 145 30.99 -21.20 8.15
C HIS A 145 30.47 -20.57 6.86
N LEU A 146 30.93 -19.34 6.61
CA LEU A 146 30.72 -18.63 5.36
C LEU A 146 31.27 -19.54 4.25
N PRO A 147 30.46 -20.17 3.38
CA PRO A 147 31.00 -20.82 2.20
C PRO A 147 31.77 -19.76 1.43
N GLY A 148 33.03 -20.05 1.09
CA GLY A 148 33.99 -19.01 0.66
C GLY A 148 33.44 -18.12 -0.45
N GLY A 149 33.29 -16.82 -0.18
CA GLY A 149 32.71 -15.87 -1.12
C GLY A 149 32.10 -14.60 -0.53
N TRP A 150 31.65 -14.64 0.73
CA TRP A 150 30.98 -13.51 1.37
C TRP A 150 31.92 -12.34 1.69
N ASN A 151 31.52 -11.13 1.32
CA ASN A 151 32.26 -9.90 1.63
C ASN A 151 31.98 -9.37 3.05
N VAL A 152 32.85 -8.49 3.56
CA VAL A 152 32.72 -7.97 4.95
C VAL A 152 31.46 -7.12 5.13
N ALA A 153 30.99 -6.43 4.08
CA ALA A 153 29.79 -5.60 4.13
C ALA A 153 28.52 -6.45 4.37
N THR A 154 28.43 -7.64 3.78
CA THR A 154 27.30 -8.55 3.97
C THR A 154 27.30 -9.16 5.38
N VAL A 155 28.46 -9.60 5.88
CA VAL A 155 28.61 -10.12 7.26
C VAL A 155 28.25 -9.05 8.31
N THR A 156 28.72 -7.81 8.12
CA THR A 156 28.42 -6.69 9.05
C THR A 156 26.98 -6.21 8.96
N ALA A 157 26.36 -6.20 7.77
CA ALA A 157 24.93 -5.90 7.62
C ALA A 157 24.04 -6.95 8.29
N ALA A 158 24.41 -8.24 8.21
CA ALA A 158 23.69 -9.35 8.82
C ALA A 158 23.81 -9.38 10.35
N GLY A 159 25.04 -9.15 10.86
CA GLY A 159 25.36 -9.22 12.28
C GLY A 159 25.22 -7.90 13.05
N GLY A 160 24.83 -6.80 12.39
CA GLY A 160 24.64 -5.50 13.03
C GLY A 160 23.58 -5.55 14.14
N LYS A 161 23.85 -4.86 15.27
CA LYS A 161 23.05 -4.96 16.49
C LYS A 161 21.55 -4.75 16.27
N GLY A 162 20.75 -5.65 16.85
CA GLY A 162 19.36 -5.39 17.22
C GLY A 162 18.30 -5.36 16.12
N ARG A 163 18.67 -5.48 14.83
CA ARG A 163 17.70 -5.41 13.71
C ARG A 163 16.85 -6.69 13.56
N PHE A 164 17.39 -7.86 13.91
CA PHE A 164 16.68 -9.15 13.87
C PHE A 164 16.15 -9.56 15.25
N ARG A 165 15.16 -8.84 15.79
CA ARG A 165 14.35 -9.36 16.90
C ARG A 165 13.22 -10.22 16.33
N ILE A 166 13.52 -11.47 16.01
CA ILE A 166 12.51 -12.42 15.52
C ILE A 166 11.70 -12.94 16.73
N PRO A 167 10.35 -12.87 16.76
CA PRO A 167 9.54 -13.29 17.91
C PRO A 167 9.52 -14.80 18.23
N VAL A 168 10.35 -15.61 17.56
CA VAL A 168 10.12 -17.06 17.40
C VAL A 168 11.16 -17.88 18.14
N GLU A 169 10.80 -18.41 19.32
CA GLU A 169 11.61 -19.35 20.12
C GLU A 169 11.99 -20.67 19.41
N ARG A 170 11.56 -20.89 18.16
CA ARG A 170 11.56 -22.18 17.47
C ARG A 170 12.57 -22.33 16.34
N SER A 171 13.08 -21.24 15.78
CA SER A 171 14.21 -21.26 14.85
C SER A 171 15.42 -20.59 15.52
N PRO A 172 16.63 -21.19 15.47
CA PRO A 172 17.82 -20.44 15.86
C PRO A 172 17.97 -19.28 14.88
N GLU A 173 18.08 -18.05 15.39
CA GLU A 173 18.19 -16.80 14.62
C GLU A 173 19.18 -16.94 13.45
N PHE A 174 20.26 -17.67 13.69
CA PHE A 174 21.27 -18.13 12.72
C PHE A 174 20.72 -18.71 11.40
N LYS A 175 19.73 -19.62 11.45
CA LYS A 175 19.18 -20.24 10.23
C LYS A 175 18.40 -19.24 9.39
N ALA A 176 17.62 -18.39 10.03
CA ALA A 176 16.87 -17.33 9.35
C ALA A 176 17.82 -16.28 8.75
N ALA A 177 18.89 -15.92 9.48
CA ALA A 177 19.94 -15.06 8.95
C ALA A 177 20.62 -15.71 7.73
N ALA A 178 21.05 -16.97 7.81
CA ALA A 178 21.69 -17.67 6.69
C ALA A 178 20.78 -17.75 5.44
N GLN A 179 19.49 -18.08 5.61
CA GLN A 179 18.54 -18.10 4.48
C GLN A 179 18.23 -16.71 3.93
N LEU A 180 18.23 -15.67 4.77
CA LEU A 180 18.11 -14.28 4.32
C LEU A 180 19.35 -13.89 3.50
N MET A 181 20.55 -14.26 3.95
CA MET A 181 21.79 -14.07 3.19
C MET A 181 21.71 -14.73 1.82
N GLU A 182 21.31 -16.00 1.78
CA GLU A 182 21.15 -16.80 0.56
C GLU A 182 20.08 -16.23 -0.39
N CYS A 183 18.91 -15.81 0.13
CA CYS A 183 17.81 -15.34 -0.69
C CYS A 183 18.02 -13.94 -1.28
N VAL A 184 18.62 -13.02 -0.51
CA VAL A 184 18.72 -11.59 -0.84
C VAL A 184 20.05 -11.26 -1.54
N TRP A 185 21.15 -11.94 -1.23
CA TRP A 185 22.48 -11.66 -1.80
C TRP A 185 22.93 -12.72 -2.82
N ARG A 186 21.99 -13.27 -3.61
CA ARG A 186 22.21 -14.31 -4.66
C ARG A 186 23.26 -13.98 -5.73
N GLY A 187 23.82 -12.76 -5.76
CA GLY A 187 24.74 -12.30 -6.80
C GLY A 187 26.24 -12.56 -6.55
N GLN A 188 26.64 -13.20 -5.46
CA GLN A 188 28.04 -13.55 -5.20
C GLN A 188 28.28 -15.06 -5.12
N GLU A 189 28.31 -15.72 -6.28
CA GLU A 189 29.09 -16.97 -6.43
C GLU A 189 30.57 -16.65 -6.27
N GLY A 190 31.02 -16.59 -5.02
CA GLY A 190 32.43 -16.40 -4.72
C GLY A 190 33.23 -17.67 -5.03
N GLN A 191 34.48 -17.47 -5.44
CA GLN A 191 35.44 -18.55 -5.54
C GLN A 191 35.57 -19.25 -4.17
N ARG A 192 35.48 -20.58 -4.19
CA ARG A 192 35.67 -21.41 -3.00
C ARG A 192 37.01 -21.06 -2.34
N ARG A 193 36.95 -20.64 -1.08
CA ARG A 193 38.12 -20.21 -0.29
C ARG A 193 39.19 -21.28 -0.26
N ASP A 194 40.36 -20.97 -0.82
CA ASP A 194 41.54 -21.82 -0.71
C ASP A 194 42.30 -21.49 0.58
N ILE A 195 42.32 -22.46 1.50
CA ILE A 195 42.97 -22.32 2.80
C ILE A 195 44.50 -22.34 2.71
N TYR A 196 45.07 -22.98 1.68
CA TYR A 196 46.51 -23.07 1.50
C TYR A 196 47.03 -21.75 0.93
N CYS A 197 46.38 -21.21 -0.11
CA CYS A 197 46.73 -19.90 -0.66
C CYS A 197 46.52 -18.75 0.35
N GLU A 198 45.58 -18.91 1.30
CA GLU A 198 45.40 -17.93 2.38
C GLU A 198 46.45 -18.05 3.50
N MET A 199 47.01 -19.24 3.75
CA MET A 199 47.98 -19.47 4.83
C MET A 199 49.44 -19.39 4.39
N LEU A 200 49.76 -19.81 3.17
CA LEU A 200 51.12 -20.09 2.70
C LEU A 200 51.63 -19.09 1.66
N ASP A 201 50.75 -18.51 0.82
CA ASP A 201 51.20 -17.58 -0.23
C ASP A 201 51.68 -16.24 0.37
N GLU A 202 52.58 -15.59 -0.37
CA GLU A 202 53.15 -14.30 -0.02
C GLU A 202 53.17 -13.37 -1.25
N PRO A 203 52.29 -12.36 -1.35
CA PRO A 203 51.22 -12.01 -0.40
C PRO A 203 50.07 -13.01 -0.41
N HIS A 204 49.42 -13.22 0.74
CA HIS A 204 48.39 -14.24 0.89
C HIS A 204 47.06 -13.87 0.21
N SER A 205 46.43 -14.88 -0.39
CA SER A 205 45.21 -14.71 -1.19
C SER A 205 43.95 -14.92 -0.35
N CYS A 206 43.50 -13.88 0.36
CA CYS A 206 42.29 -13.92 1.19
C CYS A 206 41.18 -12.97 0.71
N PRO A 207 39.89 -13.23 1.06
CA PRO A 207 38.75 -12.39 0.68
C PRO A 207 38.73 -11.01 1.37
N LEU A 208 39.71 -10.71 2.24
CA LEU A 208 39.85 -9.42 2.91
C LEU A 208 40.86 -8.50 2.22
N THR A 209 41.77 -9.02 1.37
CA THR A 209 42.81 -8.24 0.69
C THR A 209 42.22 -7.19 -0.25
N GLN A 210 41.11 -7.51 -0.92
CA GLN A 210 40.31 -6.58 -1.72
C GLN A 210 38.85 -6.63 -1.26
N TYR A 211 38.21 -5.47 -1.11
CA TYR A 211 36.81 -5.37 -0.68
C TYR A 211 36.07 -4.27 -1.46
N ARG A 212 34.75 -4.39 -1.55
CA ARG A 212 33.85 -3.34 -2.02
C ARG A 212 32.92 -2.95 -0.89
N ALA A 213 32.70 -1.65 -0.72
CA ALA A 213 31.51 -1.17 -0.04
C ALA A 213 30.39 -1.21 -1.08
N ASP A 214 29.57 -2.25 -1.02
CA ASP A 214 28.52 -2.49 -2.01
C ASP A 214 27.25 -1.69 -1.67
N PRO A 215 26.87 -0.67 -2.47
CA PRO A 215 25.66 0.10 -2.24
C PRO A 215 24.38 -0.71 -2.50
N ALA A 216 24.47 -1.85 -3.19
CA ALA A 216 23.32 -2.72 -3.44
C ALA A 216 22.90 -3.54 -2.21
N VAL A 217 23.73 -3.63 -1.16
CA VAL A 217 23.39 -4.33 0.10
C VAL A 217 22.13 -3.70 0.69
N PRO A 218 20.99 -4.41 0.76
CA PRO A 218 19.74 -3.83 1.23
C PRO A 218 19.79 -3.44 2.71
N GLN A 219 18.93 -2.51 3.11
CA GLN A 219 18.79 -2.06 4.48
C GLN A 219 17.59 -2.75 5.11
N VAL A 220 17.83 -3.61 6.11
CA VAL A 220 16.75 -4.26 6.87
C VAL A 220 16.19 -3.28 7.90
N PHE A 221 14.90 -3.00 7.81
CA PHE A 221 14.15 -2.17 8.76
C PHE A 221 13.38 -3.05 9.74
N SER A 222 13.32 -2.62 11.01
CA SER A 222 12.29 -3.11 11.92
C SER A 222 10.94 -2.48 11.57
N VAL A 223 9.86 -3.17 11.92
CA VAL A 223 8.49 -2.70 11.68
C VAL A 223 8.23 -1.37 12.39
N SER A 224 8.75 -1.20 13.62
CA SER A 224 8.67 0.08 14.34
C SER A 224 9.37 1.22 13.62
N ALA A 225 10.64 1.04 13.22
CA ALA A 225 11.44 2.08 12.57
C ALA A 225 10.88 2.47 11.20
N LEU A 226 10.28 1.52 10.48
CA LEU A 226 9.57 1.79 9.23
C LEU A 226 8.34 2.68 9.46
N ILE A 227 7.53 2.37 10.47
CA ILE A 227 6.33 3.16 10.81
C ILE A 227 6.72 4.55 11.34
N GLU A 228 7.74 4.65 12.21
CA GLU A 228 8.25 5.93 12.73
C GLU A 228 8.81 6.83 11.62
N GLY A 229 9.52 6.25 10.64
CA GLY A 229 9.97 6.94 9.44
C GLY A 229 8.80 7.49 8.63
N LEU A 230 7.83 6.64 8.27
CA LEU A 230 6.61 7.04 7.55
C LEU A 230 5.78 8.08 8.32
N GLN A 231 5.76 8.02 9.65
CA GLN A 231 5.06 8.97 10.50
C GLN A 231 5.75 10.34 10.52
N THR A 232 7.08 10.39 10.65
CA THR A 232 7.86 11.63 10.56
C THR A 232 7.73 12.30 9.19
N ASP A 233 7.75 11.50 8.12
CA ASP A 233 7.57 11.94 6.74
C ASP A 233 6.13 12.35 6.40
N SER A 234 5.14 11.88 7.17
CA SER A 234 3.73 11.90 6.78
C SER A 234 3.24 13.30 6.39
N TRP A 235 3.34 14.28 7.28
CA TRP A 235 2.88 15.65 7.05
C TRP A 235 3.98 16.63 6.64
N SER A 236 5.24 16.33 6.93
CA SER A 236 6.40 17.16 6.57
C SER A 236 6.68 17.18 5.06
N SER A 237 6.38 16.08 4.37
CA SER A 237 6.65 15.90 2.92
C SER A 237 5.57 16.49 1.98
N VAL A 238 4.51 17.13 2.50
CA VAL A 238 3.34 17.50 1.69
C VAL A 238 2.87 18.94 1.92
N SER A 239 2.74 19.70 0.83
CA SER A 239 2.02 20.98 0.85
C SER A 239 0.52 20.72 0.67
N LEU A 240 -0.33 21.32 1.51
CA LEU A 240 -1.78 21.23 1.33
C LEU A 240 -2.22 21.84 -0.01
N ARG A 241 -1.48 22.83 -0.55
CA ARG A 241 -1.76 23.44 -1.86
C ARG A 241 -1.59 22.42 -3.01
N SER A 242 -0.61 21.51 -2.93
CA SER A 242 -0.38 20.50 -3.97
C SER A 242 -1.39 19.33 -3.95
N LEU A 243 -2.22 19.24 -2.91
CA LEU A 243 -3.32 18.26 -2.83
C LEU A 243 -4.62 18.76 -3.46
N LEU A 244 -4.73 20.07 -3.74
CA LEU A 244 -5.90 20.65 -4.40
C LEU A 244 -5.80 20.52 -5.92
N PRO A 245 -6.94 20.34 -6.63
CA PRO A 245 -6.94 20.29 -8.09
C PRO A 245 -6.47 21.63 -8.69
N PRO A 246 -5.75 21.60 -9.83
CA PRO A 246 -5.24 22.82 -10.46
C PRO A 246 -6.38 23.71 -10.97
N GLY A 247 -6.38 24.97 -10.52
CA GLY A 247 -7.39 25.98 -10.83
C GLY A 247 -7.98 26.60 -9.57
N GLY A 248 -7.71 27.90 -9.36
CA GLY A 248 -8.25 28.64 -8.23
C GLY A 248 -9.78 28.78 -8.28
N GLY A 249 -10.38 29.12 -7.13
CA GLY A 249 -11.82 29.35 -7.01
C GLY A 249 -12.63 28.15 -6.48
N LEU A 250 -12.07 27.38 -5.55
CA LEU A 250 -12.81 26.39 -4.77
C LEU A 250 -13.48 27.05 -3.55
N SER A 251 -14.73 26.67 -3.24
CA SER A 251 -15.37 27.05 -1.97
C SER A 251 -14.68 26.38 -0.78
N SER A 252 -14.89 26.92 0.43
CA SER A 252 -14.42 26.30 1.68
C SER A 252 -14.88 24.84 1.81
N SER A 253 -16.13 24.55 1.45
CA SER A 253 -16.64 23.17 1.42
C SER A 253 -15.91 22.27 0.42
N GLN A 254 -15.51 22.79 -0.75
CA GLN A 254 -14.74 22.04 -1.75
C GLN A 254 -13.30 21.82 -1.31
N ILE A 255 -12.65 22.84 -0.73
CA ILE A 255 -11.28 22.76 -0.20
C ILE A 255 -11.20 21.71 0.91
N ASN A 256 -12.03 21.82 1.94
CA ASN A 256 -11.99 20.89 3.06
C ASN A 256 -12.42 19.47 2.66
N SER A 257 -13.35 19.32 1.70
CA SER A 257 -13.68 18.01 1.14
C SER A 257 -12.51 17.40 0.33
N ALA A 258 -11.79 18.19 -0.47
CA ALA A 258 -10.63 17.72 -1.23
C ALA A 258 -9.44 17.35 -0.34
N LEU A 259 -9.20 18.11 0.73
CA LEU A 259 -8.10 17.84 1.68
C LEU A 259 -8.43 16.76 2.71
N SER A 260 -9.72 16.41 2.88
CA SER A 260 -10.17 15.50 3.94
C SER A 260 -9.49 14.13 3.93
N TRP A 261 -9.03 13.69 2.76
CA TRP A 261 -8.16 12.53 2.61
C TRP A 261 -7.15 12.70 1.48
N SER A 262 -5.94 12.16 1.69
CA SER A 262 -4.95 11.94 0.62
C SER A 262 -4.11 10.69 0.89
N CYS A 263 -3.45 10.15 -0.12
CA CYS A 263 -2.52 9.03 0.04
C CYS A 263 -1.14 9.35 -0.55
N ARG A 264 -0.09 8.76 0.03
CA ARG A 264 1.26 8.65 -0.55
C ARG A 264 1.63 7.17 -0.59
N THR A 265 2.05 6.68 -1.74
CA THR A 265 2.64 5.36 -1.93
C THR A 265 4.15 5.50 -2.17
N LEU A 266 4.93 4.58 -1.62
CA LEU A 266 6.38 4.49 -1.84
C LEU A 266 6.74 3.02 -2.11
N THR A 267 7.38 2.74 -3.24
CA THR A 267 7.88 1.41 -3.59
C THR A 267 9.21 1.13 -2.87
N SER A 268 9.45 -0.12 -2.48
CA SER A 268 10.76 -0.55 -1.95
C SER A 268 11.86 -0.58 -3.02
N ASP A 269 11.51 -0.57 -4.31
CA ASP A 269 12.45 -0.37 -5.40
C ASP A 269 12.58 1.15 -5.71
N PRO A 270 13.73 1.79 -5.43
CA PRO A 270 13.94 3.21 -5.69
C PRO A 270 14.28 3.46 -7.18
N PRO A 271 13.73 4.52 -7.81
CA PRO A 271 14.10 4.90 -9.17
C PRO A 271 15.48 5.58 -9.19
N ARG A 272 16.51 4.81 -9.57
CA ARG A 272 17.92 5.19 -9.86
C ARG A 272 18.66 6.04 -8.80
N ASP A 273 19.70 5.45 -8.23
CA ASP A 273 20.80 6.06 -7.47
C ASP A 273 20.47 7.07 -6.36
N THR A 274 20.44 6.58 -5.12
CA THR A 274 21.11 7.18 -3.93
C THR A 274 20.78 6.42 -2.64
N SER A 275 19.60 5.79 -2.55
CA SER A 275 19.14 5.07 -1.36
C SER A 275 19.26 3.54 -1.49
N ARG A 276 19.55 2.88 -0.36
CA ARG A 276 19.60 1.40 -0.26
C ARG A 276 18.18 0.85 -0.25
N ARG A 277 17.95 -0.32 -0.87
CA ARG A 277 16.62 -0.96 -0.91
C ARG A 277 16.17 -1.34 0.51
N PRO A 278 15.01 -0.89 1.02
CA PRO A 278 14.47 -1.33 2.30
C PRO A 278 13.97 -2.78 2.21
N LEU A 279 14.30 -3.59 3.22
CA LEU A 279 13.72 -4.92 3.45
C LEU A 279 12.97 -4.93 4.78
N VAL A 280 11.91 -5.73 4.86
CA VAL A 280 11.18 -5.99 6.12
C VAL A 280 11.13 -7.49 6.36
N VAL A 281 11.39 -7.90 7.60
CA VAL A 281 11.41 -9.31 8.00
C VAL A 281 10.49 -9.49 9.20
N GLY A 282 9.58 -10.46 9.12
CA GLY A 282 8.61 -10.70 10.18
C GLY A 282 7.81 -11.98 9.99
N VAL A 283 7.01 -12.31 11.00
CA VAL A 283 6.06 -13.42 10.97
C VAL A 283 4.75 -12.93 10.38
N LEU A 284 4.21 -13.63 9.38
CA LEU A 284 2.88 -13.33 8.85
C LEU A 284 1.80 -13.91 9.78
N GLU A 285 0.95 -13.04 10.31
CA GLU A 285 -0.08 -13.37 11.30
C GLU A 285 -1.49 -13.00 10.81
N LEU A 286 -2.48 -13.63 11.43
CA LEU A 286 -3.89 -13.26 11.27
C LEU A 286 -4.16 -11.88 11.90
N PRO A 287 -5.19 -11.14 11.45
CA PRO A 287 -5.57 -9.86 12.02
C PRO A 287 -5.78 -9.93 13.54
N SER A 288 -5.40 -8.85 14.24
CA SER A 288 -5.88 -8.57 15.58
C SER A 288 -7.41 -8.35 15.56
N PRO A 289 -8.14 -8.55 16.69
CA PRO A 289 -9.61 -8.44 16.72
C PRO A 289 -10.21 -7.10 16.24
N ALA A 290 -9.41 -6.03 16.24
CA ALA A 290 -9.80 -4.70 15.76
C ALA A 290 -9.53 -4.45 14.26
N GLY A 291 -8.98 -5.43 13.54
CA GLY A 291 -8.54 -5.28 12.13
C GLY A 291 -9.10 -6.35 11.19
N GLN A 292 -9.08 -6.04 9.89
CA GLN A 292 -9.54 -6.92 8.79
C GLN A 292 -8.43 -7.35 7.83
N ALA A 293 -7.17 -7.02 8.11
CA ALA A 293 -6.03 -7.29 7.23
C ALA A 293 -4.97 -8.12 7.95
N LEU A 294 -4.25 -8.94 7.17
CA LEU A 294 -3.11 -9.72 7.67
C LEU A 294 -2.07 -8.78 8.31
N GLN A 295 -1.28 -9.30 9.24
CA GLN A 295 -0.27 -8.53 9.95
C GLN A 295 1.10 -9.13 9.73
N LEU A 296 2.12 -8.28 9.52
CA LEU A 296 3.51 -8.67 9.60
C LEU A 296 4.03 -8.21 10.96
N ARG A 297 4.50 -9.16 11.79
CA ARG A 297 5.03 -8.92 13.14
C ARG A 297 6.53 -9.14 13.20
N ASP A 298 7.26 -8.21 13.79
CA ASP A 298 8.59 -8.47 14.34
C ASP A 298 8.59 -8.26 15.86
N GLY A 299 9.75 -8.38 16.51
CA GLY A 299 9.92 -8.14 17.94
C GLY A 299 9.93 -6.67 18.35
N THR A 300 9.54 -5.76 17.45
CA THR A 300 9.41 -4.31 17.70
C THR A 300 7.97 -3.82 17.51
N GLY A 301 7.19 -4.43 16.62
CA GLY A 301 5.80 -4.03 16.36
C GLY A 301 5.08 -4.87 15.32
N THR A 302 3.95 -4.35 14.84
CA THR A 302 3.10 -4.97 13.81
C THR A 302 2.67 -3.94 12.78
N VAL A 303 2.61 -4.35 11.52
CA VAL A 303 2.06 -3.55 10.43
C VAL A 303 0.98 -4.33 9.67
N ALA A 304 -0.12 -3.66 9.31
CA ALA A 304 -1.16 -4.26 8.48
C ALA A 304 -0.67 -4.44 7.04
N CYS A 305 -1.10 -5.51 6.39
CA CYS A 305 -0.67 -5.93 5.06
C CYS A 305 -1.89 -6.24 4.18
N VAL A 306 -1.97 -5.61 3.01
CA VAL A 306 -2.90 -5.97 1.93
C VAL A 306 -2.14 -6.88 0.97
N VAL A 307 -2.59 -8.13 0.84
CA VAL A 307 -1.80 -9.18 0.20
C VAL A 307 -2.56 -9.82 -0.95
N THR A 308 -1.91 -9.97 -2.10
CA THR A 308 -2.39 -10.69 -3.29
C THR A 308 -1.52 -11.92 -3.57
N GLU A 309 -1.92 -12.75 -4.53
CA GLU A 309 -1.23 -13.98 -4.94
C GLU A 309 -1.38 -14.15 -6.46
N THR A 310 -0.34 -14.57 -7.19
CA THR A 310 -0.49 -14.84 -8.63
C THR A 310 -1.34 -16.10 -8.88
N SER A 311 -2.31 -15.97 -9.78
CA SER A 311 -3.14 -17.08 -10.27
C SER A 311 -2.37 -17.89 -11.31
N GLU A 312 -2.73 -19.16 -11.48
CA GLU A 312 -2.18 -20.05 -12.52
C GLU A 312 -2.34 -19.47 -13.95
N GLY A 313 -3.29 -18.54 -14.15
CA GLY A 313 -3.45 -17.76 -15.39
C GLY A 313 -2.59 -16.50 -15.53
N GLY A 314 -1.60 -16.27 -14.66
CA GLY A 314 -0.66 -15.15 -14.71
C GLY A 314 -1.19 -13.79 -14.21
N GLY A 315 -2.48 -13.68 -13.88
CA GLY A 315 -3.06 -12.49 -13.26
C GLY A 315 -2.96 -12.50 -11.72
N GLN A 316 -2.98 -11.32 -11.08
CA GLN A 316 -3.10 -11.25 -9.62
C GLN A 316 -4.51 -11.65 -9.15
N SER A 317 -4.55 -12.30 -7.99
CA SER A 317 -5.76 -12.76 -7.31
C SER A 317 -5.67 -12.53 -5.80
N VAL A 318 -6.75 -12.83 -5.07
CA VAL A 318 -6.79 -12.64 -3.61
C VAL A 318 -6.03 -13.76 -2.91
N ALA A 319 -5.15 -13.41 -1.97
CA ALA A 319 -4.49 -14.40 -1.11
C ALA A 319 -5.51 -15.23 -0.31
N PHE A 320 -5.42 -16.55 -0.42
CA PHE A 320 -6.32 -17.50 0.26
C PHE A 320 -5.58 -18.66 0.95
N ASN A 321 -4.27 -18.78 0.75
CA ASN A 321 -3.46 -19.86 1.30
C ASN A 321 -3.11 -19.64 2.77
N THR A 322 -3.77 -20.39 3.68
CA THR A 322 -3.56 -20.27 5.13
C THR A 322 -2.22 -20.84 5.62
N ALA A 323 -1.48 -21.57 4.78
CA ALA A 323 -0.18 -22.17 5.16
C ALA A 323 0.88 -21.11 5.50
N TRP A 324 0.81 -19.92 4.87
CA TRP A 324 1.68 -18.78 5.14
C TRP A 324 1.60 -18.25 6.57
N ILE A 325 0.50 -18.50 7.27
CA ILE A 325 0.31 -18.02 8.65
C ILE A 325 1.30 -18.71 9.60
N GLY A 326 2.02 -17.90 10.36
CA GLY A 326 3.11 -18.33 11.25
C GLY A 326 4.44 -18.63 10.54
N CYS A 327 4.57 -18.33 9.24
CA CYS A 327 5.86 -18.37 8.56
C CYS A 327 6.66 -17.11 8.87
N LEU A 328 7.97 -17.27 9.08
CA LEU A 328 8.91 -16.15 9.06
C LEU A 328 9.26 -15.84 7.61
N VAL A 329 9.00 -14.61 7.17
CA VAL A 329 9.18 -14.19 5.78
C VAL A 329 10.03 -12.92 5.69
N CYS A 330 10.78 -12.81 4.60
CA CYS A 330 11.40 -11.57 4.13
C CYS A 330 10.56 -11.01 2.99
N VAL A 331 10.23 -9.72 3.06
CA VAL A 331 9.54 -8.97 2.02
C VAL A 331 10.57 -8.10 1.29
N GLU A 332 10.87 -8.43 0.04
CA GLU A 332 11.78 -7.61 -0.80
C GLU A 332 11.01 -6.51 -1.53
N LYS A 333 9.94 -6.89 -2.24
CA LYS A 333 9.13 -5.99 -3.05
C LYS A 333 7.82 -5.69 -2.34
N PHE A 334 7.63 -4.44 -1.95
CA PHE A 334 6.42 -3.95 -1.30
C PHE A 334 6.19 -2.48 -1.57
N THR A 335 4.93 -2.07 -1.47
CA THR A 335 4.52 -0.67 -1.47
C THR A 335 4.14 -0.27 -0.04
N MET A 336 4.83 0.74 0.50
CA MET A 336 4.46 1.42 1.73
C MET A 336 3.34 2.41 1.42
N VAL A 337 2.23 2.33 2.15
CA VAL A 337 1.09 3.23 2.00
C VAL A 337 0.98 4.10 3.24
N THR A 338 0.93 5.42 3.02
CA THR A 338 0.50 6.40 4.01
C THR A 338 -0.82 7.00 3.57
N GLU A 339 -1.91 6.64 4.25
CA GLU A 339 -3.18 7.35 4.13
C GLU A 339 -3.27 8.46 5.17
N ARG A 340 -3.59 9.67 4.73
CA ARG A 340 -3.74 10.86 5.57
C ARG A 340 -5.22 11.25 5.62
N PHE A 341 -5.68 11.59 6.82
CA PHE A 341 -7.02 12.07 7.09
C PHE A 341 -6.90 13.43 7.76
N LEU A 342 -7.55 14.44 7.18
CA LEU A 342 -7.54 15.81 7.69
C LEU A 342 -8.96 16.22 8.02
N GLN A 343 -9.18 16.71 9.24
CA GLN A 343 -10.39 17.46 9.55
C GLN A 343 -10.00 18.93 9.66
N SER A 344 -10.59 19.75 8.81
CA SER A 344 -10.27 21.18 8.70
C SER A 344 -11.48 21.99 8.26
N ASP A 345 -11.46 23.28 8.60
CA ASP A 345 -12.47 24.28 8.27
C ASP A 345 -11.81 25.52 7.62
N PHE A 346 -10.92 25.31 6.65
CA PHE A 346 -10.26 26.39 5.92
C PHE A 346 -11.29 27.27 5.17
N PRO A 347 -11.26 28.61 5.31
CA PRO A 347 -12.17 29.49 4.60
C PRO A 347 -11.77 29.70 3.13
N SER A 348 -10.47 29.62 2.79
CA SER A 348 -9.94 29.64 1.42
C SER A 348 -8.53 29.05 1.31
N ASP A 349 -8.06 28.93 0.08
CA ASP A 349 -6.70 28.53 -0.32
C ASP A 349 -5.58 29.40 0.29
N GLN A 350 -5.83 30.68 0.50
CA GLN A 350 -4.91 31.61 1.17
C GLN A 350 -4.64 31.25 2.65
N HIS A 351 -5.49 30.43 3.26
CA HIS A 351 -5.42 30.09 4.69
C HIS A 351 -4.79 28.71 4.96
N LEU A 352 -4.34 28.01 3.93
CA LEU A 352 -3.83 26.64 4.04
C LEU A 352 -2.57 26.51 4.89
N ASP A 353 -1.78 27.57 5.00
CA ASP A 353 -0.55 27.60 5.80
C ASP A 353 -0.83 27.96 7.29
N GLN A 354 -2.10 28.04 7.69
CA GLN A 354 -2.53 28.40 9.05
C GLN A 354 -3.14 27.20 9.77
N ASP A 355 -2.35 26.51 10.60
CA ASP A 355 -2.77 25.31 11.36
C ASP A 355 -4.03 25.52 12.24
N LYS A 356 -4.39 26.76 12.60
CA LYS A 356 -5.58 27.10 13.41
C LYS A 356 -6.92 26.64 12.80
N TYR A 357 -6.96 26.34 11.50
CA TYR A 357 -8.15 25.80 10.82
C TYR A 357 -8.19 24.26 10.78
N ILE A 358 -7.18 23.58 11.33
CA ILE A 358 -7.09 22.12 11.37
C ILE A 358 -7.51 21.66 12.76
N THR A 359 -8.56 20.85 12.82
CA THR A 359 -9.10 20.31 14.09
C THR A 359 -8.53 18.93 14.40
N HIS A 360 -8.19 18.13 13.39
CA HIS A 360 -7.63 16.79 13.58
C HIS A 360 -6.73 16.36 12.39
N LYS A 361 -5.57 15.78 12.69
CA LYS A 361 -4.67 15.13 11.72
C LYS A 361 -4.52 13.66 12.14
N HIS A 362 -4.75 12.73 11.22
CA HIS A 362 -4.58 11.29 11.49
C HIS A 362 -3.97 10.58 10.29
N CYS A 363 -3.10 9.60 10.53
CA CYS A 363 -2.47 8.78 9.50
C CYS A 363 -2.71 7.29 9.73
N ARG A 364 -2.80 6.52 8.64
CA ARG A 364 -2.77 5.06 8.65
C ARG A 364 -1.62 4.59 7.77
N PHE A 365 -0.86 3.62 8.29
CA PHE A 365 0.29 3.02 7.62
C PHE A 365 0.03 1.53 7.41
N TYR A 366 0.29 1.04 6.20
CA TYR A 366 0.21 -0.38 5.86
C TYR A 366 1.08 -0.71 4.65
N LEU A 367 1.36 -2.00 4.46
CA LEU A 367 2.12 -2.51 3.32
C LEU A 367 1.19 -3.16 2.30
N GLN A 368 1.59 -3.14 1.02
CA GLN A 368 0.96 -3.93 -0.04
C GLN A 368 2.02 -4.71 -0.83
N PHE A 369 1.83 -6.02 -1.02
CA PHE A 369 2.75 -6.90 -1.75
C PHE A 369 2.03 -8.18 -2.22
N SER A 370 2.63 -8.91 -3.16
CA SER A 370 2.17 -10.26 -3.53
C SER A 370 2.88 -11.32 -2.69
N LEU A 371 2.21 -12.45 -2.39
CA LEU A 371 2.83 -13.61 -1.71
C LEU A 371 4.04 -14.15 -2.49
N ASP A 372 4.03 -14.04 -3.81
CA ASP A 372 5.12 -14.46 -4.71
C ASP A 372 6.41 -13.63 -4.54
N GLN A 373 6.31 -12.47 -3.87
CA GLN A 373 7.42 -11.56 -3.55
C GLN A 373 7.98 -11.81 -2.14
N LEU A 374 7.51 -12.86 -1.44
CA LEU A 374 7.99 -13.28 -0.13
C LEU A 374 9.04 -14.39 -0.25
N HIS A 375 10.09 -14.29 0.55
CA HIS A 375 11.02 -15.39 0.79
C HIS A 375 10.80 -15.99 2.17
N ILE A 376 10.57 -17.30 2.23
CA ILE A 376 10.36 -18.04 3.48
C ILE A 376 11.73 -18.27 4.15
N LEU A 377 11.95 -17.65 5.32
CA LEU A 377 13.15 -17.81 6.15
C LEU A 377 12.98 -18.85 7.28
N SER A 378 11.73 -19.24 7.54
CA SER A 378 11.39 -20.41 8.34
C SER A 378 9.94 -20.76 8.03
N PRO A 379 9.65 -21.91 7.39
CA PRO A 379 8.27 -22.34 7.17
C PRO A 379 7.59 -22.62 8.52
N SER A 380 6.28 -22.37 8.57
CA SER A 380 5.43 -22.89 9.64
C SER A 380 5.24 -24.40 9.45
N ILE A 381 4.79 -25.12 10.49
CA ILE A 381 4.43 -26.55 10.34
C ILE A 381 3.35 -26.74 9.26
N ALA A 382 2.45 -25.77 9.10
CA ALA A 382 1.43 -25.78 8.06
C ALA A 382 2.07 -25.66 6.65
N MET A 383 3.03 -24.75 6.49
CA MET A 383 3.80 -24.60 5.25
C MET A 383 4.68 -25.81 4.95
N GLU A 384 5.34 -26.41 5.93
CA GLU A 384 6.08 -27.67 5.74
C GLU A 384 5.17 -28.80 5.22
N THR A 385 3.94 -28.93 5.74
CA THR A 385 2.97 -29.92 5.23
C THR A 385 2.43 -29.58 3.85
N HIS A 386 2.30 -28.29 3.53
CA HIS A 386 1.80 -27.80 2.24
C HIS A 386 2.83 -28.05 1.13
N LEU A 387 4.10 -27.67 1.35
CA LEU A 387 5.19 -27.87 0.39
C LEU A 387 5.44 -29.36 0.13
N ARG A 388 5.44 -30.21 1.16
CA ARG A 388 5.57 -31.68 0.99
C ARG A 388 4.42 -32.31 0.22
N GLY A 389 3.22 -31.73 0.27
CA GLY A 389 2.06 -32.19 -0.50
C GLY A 389 2.00 -31.65 -1.94
N ALA A 390 2.95 -30.81 -2.35
CA ALA A 390 3.02 -30.26 -3.71
C ALA A 390 3.93 -31.06 -4.65
N GLU A 391 4.81 -31.91 -4.11
CA GLU A 391 5.67 -32.84 -4.85
C GLU A 391 4.83 -33.95 -5.51
N PRO A 392 4.75 -34.04 -6.85
CA PRO A 392 3.97 -35.06 -7.52
C PRO A 392 4.79 -36.35 -7.71
N GLY A 393 4.46 -37.41 -6.95
CA GLY A 393 4.95 -38.77 -7.20
C GLY A 393 5.69 -39.47 -6.05
N GLY A 394 5.78 -38.88 -4.86
CA GLY A 394 6.27 -39.58 -3.67
C GLY A 394 5.20 -40.51 -3.10
N ASP A 395 5.29 -41.80 -3.40
CA ASP A 395 4.45 -42.82 -2.76
C ASP A 395 4.74 -42.86 -1.25
N VAL A 396 3.72 -42.67 -0.42
CA VAL A 396 3.89 -42.55 1.04
C VAL A 396 3.58 -43.89 1.69
N THR A 397 4.58 -44.76 1.74
CA THR A 397 4.57 -45.88 2.68
C THR A 397 4.51 -45.32 4.11
N GLU A 398 3.60 -45.86 4.92
CA GLU A 398 3.54 -45.58 6.36
C GLU A 398 4.69 -46.31 7.07
N GLU A 399 5.92 -45.76 6.98
CA GLU A 399 7.01 -46.23 7.84
C GLU A 399 6.79 -45.72 9.27
N GLU A 400 6.39 -46.64 10.14
CA GLU A 400 6.42 -46.45 11.59
C GLU A 400 7.88 -46.30 12.06
N GLU A 401 8.32 -45.06 12.33
CA GLU A 401 9.61 -44.80 12.97
C GLU A 401 9.66 -45.37 14.41
N GLU A 402 10.06 -46.64 14.53
CA GLU A 402 10.54 -47.26 15.76
C GLU A 402 11.65 -46.40 16.41
N PRO A 403 11.50 -45.97 17.69
CA PRO A 403 12.35 -44.94 18.25
C PRO A 403 13.69 -45.49 18.76
N SER A 404 14.66 -45.68 17.85
CA SER A 404 16.06 -45.87 18.26
C SER A 404 16.58 -44.64 19.04
N GLY A 405 17.40 -44.90 20.05
CA GLY A 405 17.59 -43.97 21.18
C GLY A 405 18.32 -42.66 20.86
N GLY A 406 17.58 -41.55 20.84
CA GLY A 406 18.11 -40.18 20.82
C GLY A 406 17.22 -39.22 21.61
N LYS A 407 17.81 -38.39 22.48
CA LYS A 407 17.08 -37.51 23.44
C LYS A 407 15.99 -36.65 22.76
N ARG A 408 14.73 -37.11 22.83
CA ARG A 408 13.56 -36.37 22.34
C ARG A 408 13.45 -35.01 23.03
N ARG A 409 13.61 -33.92 22.26
CA ARG A 409 13.04 -32.62 22.62
C ARG A 409 11.53 -32.81 22.83
N ARG A 410 10.96 -32.22 23.88
CA ARG A 410 9.52 -32.27 24.19
C ARG A 410 8.67 -31.74 23.00
N ARG A 411 8.28 -32.62 22.07
CA ARG A 411 7.11 -32.41 21.21
C ARG A 411 5.89 -32.64 22.10
N GLY A 412 5.06 -31.60 22.26
CA GLY A 412 3.85 -31.67 23.09
C GLY A 412 2.86 -32.71 22.59
N ASP A 413 2.01 -33.18 23.50
CA ASP A 413 1.15 -34.35 23.33
C ASP A 413 0.28 -34.28 22.05
N PRO A 414 0.02 -35.43 21.40
CA PRO A 414 -0.89 -35.50 20.26
C PRO A 414 -2.31 -35.16 20.73
N ARG A 415 -2.74 -33.93 20.42
CA ARG A 415 -4.10 -33.49 20.69
C ARG A 415 -5.02 -33.92 19.55
N PRO A 416 -6.09 -34.70 19.84
CA PRO A 416 -7.03 -35.11 18.81
C PRO A 416 -7.86 -33.92 18.31
N CYS A 417 -8.40 -34.06 17.11
CA CYS A 417 -9.29 -33.08 16.50
C CYS A 417 -10.25 -33.75 15.51
N VAL A 418 -11.37 -33.10 15.22
CA VAL A 418 -12.26 -33.47 14.12
C VAL A 418 -12.14 -32.44 12.98
N SER A 419 -12.21 -32.91 11.73
CA SER A 419 -12.23 -32.06 10.53
C SER A 419 -13.50 -32.23 9.72
N MET A 420 -13.85 -31.18 8.98
CA MET A 420 -14.82 -31.21 7.88
C MET A 420 -14.20 -30.46 6.69
N VAL A 421 -14.39 -30.96 5.47
CA VAL A 421 -14.01 -30.23 4.27
C VAL A 421 -15.19 -29.40 3.78
N ILE A 422 -14.91 -28.13 3.47
CA ILE A 422 -15.91 -27.18 3.01
C ILE A 422 -15.42 -26.46 1.74
N ARG A 423 -16.34 -26.14 0.84
CA ARG A 423 -16.11 -25.21 -0.27
C ARG A 423 -16.93 -23.96 -0.08
N VAL A 424 -16.27 -22.81 0.05
CA VAL A 424 -16.96 -21.53 0.27
C VAL A 424 -17.73 -21.15 -1.00
N GLN A 425 -19.03 -20.88 -0.86
CA GLN A 425 -19.90 -20.40 -1.94
C GLN A 425 -20.07 -18.88 -1.90
N GLN A 426 -20.26 -18.31 -0.70
CA GLN A 426 -20.49 -16.89 -0.50
C GLN A 426 -19.85 -16.42 0.81
N LYS A 427 -19.36 -15.17 0.84
CA LYS A 427 -18.78 -14.50 2.01
C LYS A 427 -19.43 -13.14 2.22
N GLU A 428 -20.01 -12.92 3.39
CA GLU A 428 -20.50 -11.60 3.81
C GLU A 428 -19.35 -10.68 4.28
N GLY A 429 -19.60 -9.37 4.30
CA GLY A 429 -18.70 -8.40 4.91
C GLY A 429 -18.63 -8.52 6.44
N VAL A 430 -17.49 -8.12 7.01
CA VAL A 430 -17.34 -7.94 8.46
C VAL A 430 -18.02 -6.64 8.89
N ALA A 431 -19.02 -6.77 9.75
CA ALA A 431 -19.72 -5.67 10.39
C ALA A 431 -19.75 -5.85 11.91
N LEU A 432 -19.86 -4.75 12.63
CA LEU A 432 -20.24 -4.75 14.04
C LEU A 432 -21.72 -5.11 14.14
N ARG A 433 -22.03 -6.28 14.68
CA ARG A 433 -23.41 -6.76 14.89
C ARG A 433 -23.72 -6.81 16.39
N ASN A 434 -24.99 -6.70 16.74
CA ASN A 434 -25.43 -6.87 18.12
C ASN A 434 -25.22 -8.33 18.54
N SER A 435 -24.44 -8.53 19.61
CA SER A 435 -24.33 -9.85 20.23
C SER A 435 -25.61 -10.13 21.01
N GLY A 436 -26.25 -11.28 20.78
CA GLY A 436 -27.34 -11.71 21.65
C GLY A 436 -26.81 -11.93 23.06
N ALA A 437 -27.58 -11.52 24.07
CA ALA A 437 -27.22 -11.78 25.46
C ALA A 437 -27.12 -13.30 25.68
N GLY A 438 -25.92 -13.79 25.98
CA GLY A 438 -25.73 -15.16 26.46
C GLY A 438 -26.51 -15.38 27.75
N SER A 439 -26.77 -16.64 28.11
CA SER A 439 -27.55 -17.00 29.31
C SER A 439 -26.88 -16.67 30.65
N HIS A 440 -25.77 -15.93 30.64
CA HIS A 440 -25.12 -15.31 31.80
C HIS A 440 -24.81 -13.85 31.48
N GLN A 441 -25.21 -12.97 32.41
CA GLN A 441 -24.98 -11.52 32.63
C GLN A 441 -23.79 -10.78 31.94
N GLU A 442 -23.51 -11.00 30.67
CA GLU A 442 -22.65 -10.13 29.86
C GLU A 442 -23.51 -9.05 29.17
N GLU A 443 -23.09 -7.79 29.27
CA GLU A 443 -23.77 -6.66 28.65
C GLU A 443 -23.79 -6.79 27.11
N ALA A 444 -24.90 -6.39 26.48
CA ALA A 444 -25.11 -6.52 25.04
C ALA A 444 -24.17 -5.58 24.24
N GLY A 445 -22.98 -6.07 23.90
CA GLY A 445 -21.97 -5.35 23.13
C GLY A 445 -22.05 -5.58 21.62
N LEU A 446 -21.55 -4.60 20.86
CA LEU A 446 -21.28 -4.74 19.42
C LEU A 446 -20.04 -5.62 19.20
N THR A 447 -20.17 -6.72 18.46
CA THR A 447 -19.02 -7.57 18.09
C THR A 447 -18.83 -7.64 16.58
N ALA A 448 -17.56 -7.57 16.16
CA ALA A 448 -17.19 -7.75 14.76
C ALA A 448 -17.51 -9.19 14.34
N SER A 449 -18.31 -9.35 13.29
CA SER A 449 -18.75 -10.65 12.80
C SER A 449 -19.05 -10.66 11.31
N PHE A 450 -18.90 -11.82 10.69
CA PHE A 450 -19.30 -12.12 9.33
C PHE A 450 -19.78 -13.57 9.23
N SER A 451 -20.53 -13.87 8.18
CA SER A 451 -20.94 -15.23 7.85
C SER A 451 -20.32 -15.71 6.54
N VAL A 452 -20.24 -17.03 6.40
CA VAL A 452 -19.76 -17.72 5.21
C VAL A 452 -20.72 -18.85 4.90
N THR A 453 -21.35 -18.81 3.72
CA THR A 453 -22.12 -19.94 3.19
C THR A 453 -21.18 -20.87 2.44
N ALA A 454 -21.14 -22.13 2.84
CA ALA A 454 -20.30 -23.16 2.24
C ALA A 454 -21.11 -24.43 1.93
N ALA A 455 -20.64 -25.20 0.95
CA ALA A 455 -21.06 -26.59 0.79
C ALA A 455 -20.13 -27.49 1.59
N VAL A 456 -20.72 -28.43 2.34
CA VAL A 456 -19.98 -29.53 2.97
C VAL A 456 -19.53 -30.52 1.90
N ILE A 457 -18.34 -31.10 2.09
CA ILE A 457 -17.77 -32.15 1.24
C ILE A 457 -17.37 -33.29 2.15
N GLY A 458 -17.99 -34.44 1.92
CA GLY A 458 -17.72 -35.67 2.66
C GLY A 458 -18.11 -35.61 4.14
N PRO A 459 -17.80 -36.70 4.87
CA PRO A 459 -18.14 -36.84 6.28
C PRO A 459 -17.21 -36.02 7.19
N VAL A 460 -17.61 -35.86 8.45
CA VAL A 460 -16.73 -35.35 9.51
C VAL A 460 -15.74 -36.45 9.90
N VAL A 461 -14.44 -36.15 9.87
CA VAL A 461 -13.36 -37.13 10.10
C VAL A 461 -12.62 -36.83 11.41
N SER A 462 -12.46 -37.86 12.26
CA SER A 462 -11.69 -37.77 13.50
C SER A 462 -10.21 -38.14 13.30
N TRP A 463 -9.32 -37.33 13.88
CA TRP A 463 -7.86 -37.49 13.77
C TRP A 463 -7.20 -37.53 15.15
N GLY A 464 -6.19 -38.39 15.30
CA GLY A 464 -5.30 -38.35 16.48
C GLY A 464 -4.39 -37.12 16.52
N ARG A 465 -4.22 -36.41 15.39
CA ARG A 465 -3.42 -35.20 15.28
C ARG A 465 -3.89 -34.34 14.10
N ASP A 466 -3.93 -33.03 14.31
CA ASP A 466 -4.23 -31.98 13.32
C ASP A 466 -3.48 -32.22 11.98
N PRO A 467 -4.19 -32.59 10.88
CA PRO A 467 -3.59 -32.92 9.58
C PRO A 467 -3.08 -31.70 8.79
N LYS A 468 -3.27 -30.47 9.28
CA LYS A 468 -2.79 -29.24 8.63
C LYS A 468 -3.25 -29.11 7.17
N ASN A 469 -2.37 -28.59 6.31
CA ASN A 469 -2.57 -28.37 4.88
C ASN A 469 -2.14 -29.60 4.05
N ARG A 470 -2.15 -30.81 4.63
CA ARG A 470 -2.02 -32.06 3.86
C ARG A 470 -3.10 -32.14 2.77
N PRO A 471 -2.86 -32.83 1.64
CA PRO A 471 -3.87 -33.11 0.63
C PRO A 471 -5.17 -33.72 1.20
N LEU A 472 -6.23 -33.70 0.40
CA LEU A 472 -7.48 -34.38 0.69
C LEU A 472 -7.25 -35.90 0.71
N THR A 473 -7.77 -36.61 1.71
CA THR A 473 -7.75 -38.08 1.75
C THR A 473 -9.11 -38.66 1.37
N ASP A 474 -9.16 -39.91 0.92
CA ASP A 474 -10.41 -40.55 0.49
C ASP A 474 -11.48 -40.56 1.60
N ARG A 475 -11.03 -40.71 2.87
CA ARG A 475 -11.86 -40.61 4.08
C ARG A 475 -12.61 -39.27 4.22
N GLU A 476 -12.11 -38.19 3.62
CA GLU A 476 -12.73 -36.86 3.57
C GLU A 476 -13.45 -36.60 2.23
N ALA A 477 -13.34 -37.49 1.25
CA ALA A 477 -13.85 -37.31 -0.12
C ALA A 477 -15.11 -38.12 -0.45
N GLU A 478 -15.53 -39.04 0.43
CA GLU A 478 -16.72 -39.89 0.27
C GLU A 478 -17.98 -39.06 -0.09
N PRO A 479 -18.75 -39.42 -1.13
CA PRO A 479 -19.83 -38.58 -1.66
C PRO A 479 -21.14 -38.72 -0.86
N GLU A 480 -21.17 -38.22 0.36
CA GLU A 480 -22.41 -37.91 1.07
C GLU A 480 -22.91 -36.48 0.79
N ARG A 481 -24.17 -36.21 1.17
CA ARG A 481 -25.02 -35.10 0.73
C ARG A 481 -24.32 -33.74 0.55
N LYS A 482 -24.74 -33.01 -0.49
CA LYS A 482 -24.42 -31.57 -0.68
C LYS A 482 -25.22 -30.68 0.28
N ASP A 483 -24.98 -30.85 1.57
CA ASP A 483 -25.61 -30.02 2.59
C ASP A 483 -24.97 -28.61 2.59
N LYS A 484 -25.82 -27.60 2.73
CA LYS A 484 -25.41 -26.20 2.89
C LYS A 484 -25.20 -25.88 4.35
N LEU A 485 -24.11 -25.18 4.61
CA LEU A 485 -23.67 -24.79 5.94
C LEU A 485 -23.40 -23.28 5.98
N VAL A 486 -23.96 -22.60 6.97
CA VAL A 486 -23.66 -21.20 7.29
C VAL A 486 -22.75 -21.17 8.51
N LEU A 487 -21.49 -20.82 8.30
CA LEU A 487 -20.52 -20.57 9.36
C LEU A 487 -20.65 -19.13 9.83
N VAL A 488 -20.87 -18.91 11.12
CA VAL A 488 -20.86 -17.59 11.75
C VAL A 488 -19.55 -17.42 12.51
N LEU A 489 -18.79 -16.38 12.16
CA LEU A 489 -17.50 -16.04 12.78
C LEU A 489 -17.65 -14.69 13.49
N SER A 490 -17.41 -14.65 14.79
CA SER A 490 -17.56 -13.44 15.60
C SER A 490 -16.43 -13.27 16.62
N GLY A 491 -16.15 -12.01 16.98
CA GLY A 491 -15.05 -11.66 17.87
C GLY A 491 -13.71 -12.18 17.35
N VAL A 492 -13.02 -13.01 18.13
CA VAL A 492 -11.69 -13.52 17.78
C VAL A 492 -11.70 -14.45 16.56
N SER A 493 -12.80 -15.14 16.24
CA SER A 493 -12.86 -15.97 15.02
C SER A 493 -13.06 -15.14 13.74
N ALA A 494 -13.43 -13.85 13.85
CA ALA A 494 -13.54 -12.95 12.69
C ALA A 494 -12.20 -12.73 11.95
N ARG A 495 -11.06 -13.01 12.61
CA ARG A 495 -9.70 -12.94 12.03
C ARG A 495 -9.51 -13.74 10.74
N TRP A 496 -10.36 -14.74 10.45
CA TRP A 496 -10.25 -15.56 9.23
C TRP A 496 -10.78 -14.87 7.96
N PHE A 497 -11.44 -13.70 8.07
CA PHE A 497 -12.00 -12.93 6.94
C PHE A 497 -11.05 -12.66 5.75
N PRO A 498 -9.75 -12.34 5.92
CA PRO A 498 -8.87 -12.03 4.80
C PRO A 498 -8.51 -13.25 3.95
N LEU A 499 -8.60 -14.46 4.52
CA LEU A 499 -8.14 -15.69 3.88
C LEU A 499 -9.28 -16.56 3.36
N LEU A 500 -10.46 -16.52 3.98
CA LEU A 500 -11.63 -17.22 3.45
C LEU A 500 -12.11 -16.50 2.18
N GLN A 501 -12.02 -17.16 1.03
CA GLN A 501 -12.44 -16.64 -0.27
C GLN A 501 -13.46 -17.59 -0.95
N PRO A 502 -14.50 -17.06 -1.63
CA PRO A 502 -15.42 -17.87 -2.43
C PRO A 502 -14.73 -18.68 -3.53
N GLY A 503 -15.22 -19.89 -3.78
CA GLY A 503 -14.65 -20.85 -4.73
C GLY A 503 -13.56 -21.77 -4.15
N CYS A 504 -12.87 -21.33 -3.09
CA CYS A 504 -11.78 -22.08 -2.47
C CYS A 504 -12.28 -23.19 -1.51
N PHE A 505 -11.41 -24.17 -1.29
CA PHE A 505 -11.64 -25.33 -0.43
C PHE A 505 -10.80 -25.23 0.85
N TYR A 506 -11.42 -25.51 1.99
CA TYR A 506 -10.77 -25.46 3.30
C TYR A 506 -11.15 -26.70 4.12
N ARG A 507 -10.18 -27.22 4.88
CA ARG A 507 -10.39 -28.14 5.98
C ARG A 507 -10.63 -27.31 7.25
N LEU A 508 -11.86 -27.30 7.74
CA LEU A 508 -12.23 -26.74 9.04
C LEU A 508 -11.87 -27.76 10.13
N ILE A 509 -11.14 -27.34 11.16
CA ILE A 509 -10.71 -28.20 12.27
C ILE A 509 -11.23 -27.66 13.60
N ALA A 510 -11.97 -28.49 14.33
CA ALA A 510 -12.26 -28.30 15.74
C ALA A 510 -11.21 -29.02 16.58
N ALA A 511 -10.42 -28.26 17.34
CA ALA A 511 -9.27 -28.77 18.08
C ALA A 511 -9.68 -29.35 19.45
N ASN A 512 -8.86 -30.26 19.98
CA ASN A 512 -9.00 -30.84 21.32
C ASN A 512 -10.33 -31.61 21.54
N THR A 513 -10.90 -32.21 20.49
CA THR A 513 -12.11 -33.03 20.56
C THR A 513 -12.06 -34.20 19.57
N GLN A 514 -12.77 -35.29 19.89
CA GLN A 514 -13.07 -36.39 18.94
C GLN A 514 -14.58 -36.47 18.61
N ASP A 515 -15.40 -35.62 19.22
CA ASP A 515 -16.84 -35.59 19.01
C ASP A 515 -17.19 -34.94 17.66
N PRO A 516 -17.73 -35.68 16.68
CA PRO A 516 -18.08 -35.14 15.38
C PRO A 516 -19.31 -34.22 15.43
N SER A 517 -20.17 -34.32 16.47
CA SER A 517 -21.38 -33.50 16.58
C SER A 517 -21.07 -32.01 16.70
N VAL A 518 -19.87 -31.66 17.17
CA VAL A 518 -19.33 -30.29 17.24
C VAL A 518 -19.29 -29.60 15.86
N LEU A 519 -19.21 -30.38 14.78
CA LEU A 519 -19.23 -29.89 13.39
C LEU A 519 -20.54 -30.21 12.65
N ILE A 520 -21.54 -30.78 13.33
CA ILE A 520 -22.87 -31.06 12.75
C ILE A 520 -23.84 -30.00 13.31
N GLY A 521 -24.33 -29.12 12.43
CA GLY A 521 -25.13 -27.96 12.86
C GLY A 521 -26.43 -28.36 13.54
N CYS A 522 -26.85 -27.57 14.55
CA CYS A 522 -28.14 -27.74 15.17
C CYS A 522 -29.25 -27.40 14.16
N ALA A 523 -29.94 -28.42 13.64
CA ALA A 523 -31.17 -28.21 12.90
C ALA A 523 -32.18 -27.51 13.82
N VAL A 524 -32.63 -26.31 13.42
CA VAL A 524 -33.65 -25.57 14.16
C VAL A 524 -34.96 -26.35 14.05
N SER A 525 -35.38 -27.00 15.12
CA SER A 525 -36.64 -27.74 15.16
C SER A 525 -37.81 -26.75 15.06
N GLY A 526 -38.31 -26.58 13.84
CA GLY A 526 -39.45 -25.72 13.55
C GLY A 526 -40.65 -26.11 14.41
N ARG A 527 -41.20 -25.15 15.17
CA ARG A 527 -42.51 -25.35 15.81
C ARG A 527 -43.52 -25.64 14.70
N ARG A 528 -44.17 -26.81 14.79
CA ARG A 528 -45.14 -27.41 13.85
C ARG A 528 -45.72 -26.46 12.79
N GLY A 529 -45.51 -26.78 11.51
CA GLY A 529 -46.39 -26.33 10.43
C GLY A 529 -45.72 -25.71 9.20
N VAL A 530 -44.42 -25.37 9.26
CA VAL A 530 -43.70 -24.82 8.10
C VAL A 530 -42.34 -25.51 7.96
N GLU A 531 -42.17 -26.27 6.88
CA GLU A 531 -40.87 -26.79 6.45
C GLU A 531 -40.05 -25.66 5.81
N LEU A 532 -39.43 -24.84 6.67
CA LEU A 532 -38.34 -23.99 6.23
C LEU A 532 -37.11 -24.88 6.03
N HIS A 533 -36.65 -25.03 4.79
CA HIS A 533 -35.30 -25.51 4.48
C HIS A 533 -34.27 -24.48 4.96
N ALA A 534 -34.06 -24.40 6.28
CA ALA A 534 -33.04 -23.57 6.89
C ALA A 534 -31.67 -24.25 6.72
N ASP A 535 -30.73 -23.56 6.06
CA ASP A 535 -29.33 -24.00 6.01
C ASP A 535 -28.81 -24.19 7.44
N SER A 536 -28.05 -25.26 7.69
CA SER A 536 -27.48 -25.55 9.00
C SER A 536 -26.55 -24.41 9.44
N ILE A 537 -26.73 -23.89 10.66
CA ILE A 537 -25.90 -22.78 11.18
C ILE A 537 -24.93 -23.32 12.23
N ILE A 538 -23.64 -22.98 12.11
CA ILE A 538 -22.60 -23.31 13.09
C ILE A 538 -21.83 -22.04 13.49
N GLN A 539 -21.71 -21.83 14.81
CA GLN A 539 -20.88 -20.78 15.39
C GLN A 539 -19.43 -21.25 15.51
N VAL A 540 -18.50 -20.59 14.83
CA VAL A 540 -17.07 -20.96 14.80
C VAL A 540 -16.39 -20.50 16.10
N ARG A 541 -15.90 -21.47 16.87
CA ARG A 541 -15.19 -21.24 18.14
C ARG A 541 -13.78 -20.67 17.93
N THR A 542 -13.22 -20.06 18.97
CA THR A 542 -11.98 -19.26 18.89
C THR A 542 -10.70 -20.09 18.73
N ASP A 543 -10.75 -21.37 19.09
CA ASP A 543 -9.67 -22.37 18.98
C ASP A 543 -9.66 -23.13 17.65
N TRP A 544 -10.73 -23.01 16.85
CA TRP A 544 -10.87 -23.66 15.55
C TRP A 544 -9.96 -23.03 14.48
N ARG A 545 -9.64 -23.84 13.45
CA ARG A 545 -8.67 -23.50 12.40
C ARG A 545 -9.20 -23.82 11.00
N PHE A 546 -8.73 -23.08 10.01
CA PHE A 546 -8.95 -23.37 8.59
C PHE A 546 -7.61 -23.66 7.90
N HIS A 547 -7.52 -24.81 7.23
CA HIS A 547 -6.37 -25.18 6.39
C HIS A 547 -6.80 -25.21 4.93
N THR A 548 -6.18 -24.37 4.09
CA THR A 548 -6.41 -24.38 2.64
C THR A 548 -5.99 -25.71 2.04
N LEU A 549 -6.85 -26.27 1.18
CA LEU A 549 -6.59 -27.47 0.38
C LEU A 549 -6.29 -27.07 -1.06
N THR A 550 -5.01 -27.14 -1.45
CA THR A 550 -4.60 -26.94 -2.85
C THR A 550 -4.82 -28.21 -3.68
N ARG A 551 -5.36 -28.03 -4.89
CA ARG A 551 -5.54 -29.08 -5.93
C ARG A 551 -6.35 -30.31 -5.51
N PRO A 552 -7.66 -30.17 -5.22
CA PRO A 552 -8.58 -31.32 -5.21
C PRO A 552 -8.90 -31.77 -6.66
N LEU A 553 -7.89 -32.19 -7.42
CA LEU A 553 -8.02 -32.62 -8.84
C LEU A 553 -9.04 -33.76 -9.00
N LEU A 554 -9.13 -34.65 -8.01
CA LEU A 554 -10.08 -35.76 -7.97
C LEU A 554 -11.55 -35.32 -7.84
N LEU A 555 -11.84 -34.13 -7.27
CA LEU A 555 -13.21 -33.64 -7.11
C LEU A 555 -13.76 -32.90 -8.33
N LEU A 556 -12.95 -32.56 -9.35
CA LEU A 556 -13.44 -31.84 -10.53
C LEU A 556 -14.49 -32.62 -11.33
N HIS A 557 -14.52 -33.95 -11.23
CA HIS A 557 -15.48 -34.79 -11.96
C HIS A 557 -16.78 -35.06 -11.18
N THR A 558 -16.75 -35.07 -9.84
CA THR A 558 -17.92 -35.42 -9.00
C THR A 558 -18.60 -34.19 -8.39
N CYS A 559 -17.84 -33.17 -7.99
CA CYS A 559 -18.39 -31.89 -7.58
C CYS A 559 -18.85 -31.07 -8.79
N THR A 560 -20.06 -31.37 -9.27
CA THR A 560 -20.81 -30.59 -10.28
C THR A 560 -20.58 -29.09 -10.05
N GLN A 561 -20.13 -28.38 -11.09
CA GLN A 561 -19.71 -26.97 -11.01
C GLN A 561 -20.88 -26.05 -10.60
N ALA A 562 -21.18 -26.00 -9.30
CA ALA A 562 -21.94 -24.92 -8.71
C ALA A 562 -21.12 -23.64 -8.93
N ARG A 563 -21.48 -22.87 -9.95
CA ARG A 563 -20.79 -21.64 -10.36
C ARG A 563 -20.65 -20.74 -9.13
N SER A 564 -19.47 -20.14 -8.96
CA SER A 564 -19.35 -18.93 -8.15
C SER A 564 -20.39 -17.91 -8.63
N PRO A 565 -20.93 -17.04 -7.74
CA PRO A 565 -21.87 -16.01 -8.16
C PRO A 565 -21.24 -15.24 -9.33
N PRO A 566 -21.95 -15.08 -10.46
CA PRO A 566 -21.36 -14.49 -11.66
C PRO A 566 -20.90 -13.07 -11.34
N VAL A 567 -19.59 -12.83 -11.46
CA VAL A 567 -19.02 -11.50 -11.33
C VAL A 567 -19.36 -10.76 -12.61
N SER A 568 -20.35 -9.88 -12.54
CA SER A 568 -20.80 -9.09 -13.68
C SER A 568 -19.75 -8.05 -14.07
N THR A 569 -19.68 -7.73 -15.36
CA THR A 569 -18.93 -6.56 -15.81
C THR A 569 -19.59 -5.27 -15.29
N LEU A 570 -18.82 -4.19 -15.15
CA LEU A 570 -19.39 -2.89 -14.76
C LEU A 570 -20.43 -2.38 -15.77
N SER A 571 -20.27 -2.74 -17.05
CA SER A 571 -21.29 -2.52 -18.10
C SER A 571 -22.60 -3.24 -17.78
N GLU A 572 -22.58 -4.53 -17.45
CA GLU A 572 -23.77 -5.26 -16.99
C GLU A 572 -24.38 -4.61 -15.74
N VAL A 573 -23.58 -4.20 -14.74
CA VAL A 573 -24.09 -3.57 -13.51
C VAL A 573 -24.80 -2.24 -13.78
N LEU A 574 -24.31 -1.43 -14.73
CA LEU A 574 -25.02 -0.24 -15.16
C LEU A 574 -26.36 -0.59 -15.80
N ASP A 575 -26.41 -1.70 -16.54
CA ASP A 575 -27.47 -2.01 -17.49
C ASP A 575 -28.51 -3.02 -16.96
N CYS A 576 -28.23 -3.72 -15.86
CA CYS A 576 -29.08 -4.78 -15.27
C CYS A 576 -30.30 -4.26 -14.48
N SER A 577 -31.26 -5.15 -14.24
CA SER A 577 -32.41 -4.92 -13.35
C SER A 577 -32.18 -5.34 -11.90
N SER A 578 -31.18 -6.18 -11.61
CA SER A 578 -30.90 -6.71 -10.27
C SER A 578 -30.62 -5.61 -9.24
N GLU A 579 -31.25 -5.70 -8.07
CA GLU A 579 -31.02 -4.77 -6.96
C GLU A 579 -29.72 -5.03 -6.22
N VAL A 580 -29.25 -6.28 -6.19
CA VAL A 580 -27.98 -6.69 -5.58
C VAL A 580 -27.05 -7.20 -6.67
N VAL A 581 -25.81 -6.71 -6.66
CA VAL A 581 -24.81 -6.94 -7.71
C VAL A 581 -23.45 -7.36 -7.13
N CYS A 582 -22.72 -8.16 -7.89
CA CYS A 582 -21.33 -8.54 -7.63
C CYS A 582 -20.50 -8.19 -8.87
N PHE A 583 -19.43 -7.42 -8.72
CA PHE A 583 -18.59 -6.97 -9.84
C PHE A 583 -17.16 -6.65 -9.41
N GLN A 584 -16.24 -6.67 -10.38
CA GLN A 584 -14.85 -6.28 -10.20
C GLN A 584 -14.57 -4.98 -10.95
N ALA A 585 -13.89 -4.02 -10.31
CA ALA A 585 -13.57 -2.73 -10.92
C ALA A 585 -12.31 -2.10 -10.30
N GLN A 586 -11.62 -1.27 -11.08
CA GLN A 586 -10.44 -0.52 -10.62
C GLN A 586 -10.87 0.79 -9.97
N VAL A 587 -10.28 1.16 -8.83
CA VAL A 587 -10.51 2.46 -8.20
C VAL A 587 -9.78 3.55 -8.99
N THR A 588 -10.49 4.63 -9.33
CA THR A 588 -9.93 5.80 -10.02
C THR A 588 -9.83 7.03 -9.13
N ASP A 589 -10.75 7.17 -8.18
CA ASP A 589 -10.84 8.30 -7.26
C ASP A 589 -11.51 7.83 -5.96
N ARG A 590 -11.10 8.43 -4.83
CA ARG A 590 -11.63 8.16 -3.50
C ARG A 590 -11.77 9.48 -2.74
N ILE A 591 -12.98 9.76 -2.28
CA ILE A 591 -13.31 10.97 -1.52
C ILE A 591 -14.01 10.60 -0.22
N SER A 592 -13.62 11.22 0.87
CA SER A 592 -14.27 11.07 2.18
C SER A 592 -15.60 11.83 2.20
N VAL A 593 -16.63 11.20 2.76
CA VAL A 593 -17.99 11.76 2.88
C VAL A 593 -18.25 12.04 4.35
N THR A 594 -18.20 13.31 4.73
CA THR A 594 -18.57 13.76 6.08
C THR A 594 -20.07 14.10 6.11
N GLU A 595 -20.87 13.27 6.77
CA GLU A 595 -22.23 13.68 7.13
C GLU A 595 -22.17 14.68 8.30
N ARG A 596 -22.85 15.83 8.17
CA ARG A 596 -22.85 16.90 9.19
C ARG A 596 -23.76 16.59 10.39
N SER A 597 -23.75 15.35 10.86
CA SER A 597 -24.47 14.95 12.06
C SER A 597 -23.65 15.30 13.31
N ARG A 598 -24.18 16.19 14.15
CA ARG A 598 -23.59 16.57 15.43
C ARG A 598 -23.76 15.42 16.43
N GLY A 599 -22.73 14.58 16.61
CA GLY A 599 -22.74 13.61 17.72
C GLY A 599 -21.82 12.38 17.64
N SER A 600 -21.18 12.08 16.50
CA SER A 600 -20.28 10.92 16.43
C SER A 600 -18.92 11.19 17.10
N ALA A 601 -18.45 10.24 17.91
CA ALA A 601 -17.20 10.36 18.65
C ALA A 601 -15.97 10.15 17.76
N ALA A 602 -15.00 11.06 17.88
CA ALA A 602 -13.59 10.92 17.50
C ALA A 602 -13.23 10.28 16.13
N GLY A 603 -13.05 11.13 15.12
CA GLY A 603 -11.95 10.98 14.15
C GLY A 603 -12.02 9.90 13.06
N VAL A 604 -13.09 9.09 13.00
CA VAL A 604 -13.27 8.09 11.92
C VAL A 604 -14.07 8.67 10.76
N CYS A 605 -13.61 8.41 9.53
CA CYS A 605 -14.30 8.79 8.30
C CYS A 605 -15.60 7.99 8.14
N ALA A 606 -16.73 8.57 8.53
CA ALA A 606 -18.04 7.88 8.59
C ALA A 606 -18.48 7.29 7.25
N GLY A 607 -18.27 8.00 6.13
CA GLY A 607 -18.55 7.49 4.79
C GLY A 607 -17.38 7.70 3.83
N VAL A 608 -17.31 6.85 2.79
CA VAL A 608 -16.34 6.96 1.69
C VAL A 608 -17.08 6.81 0.36
N ARG A 609 -16.77 7.66 -0.62
CA ARG A 609 -17.22 7.49 -2.00
C ARG A 609 -16.04 7.10 -2.88
N LEU A 610 -16.14 5.95 -3.52
CA LEU A 610 -15.22 5.51 -4.57
C LEU A 610 -15.82 5.83 -5.94
N THR A 611 -14.98 6.29 -6.86
CA THR A 611 -15.27 6.23 -8.29
C THR A 611 -14.47 5.07 -8.86
N VAL A 612 -15.16 4.07 -9.40
CA VAL A 612 -14.53 2.86 -9.98
C VAL A 612 -14.78 2.80 -11.49
N CYS A 613 -13.86 2.20 -12.24
CA CYS A 613 -14.02 2.00 -13.68
C CYS A 613 -13.72 0.57 -14.13
N ASP A 614 -14.18 0.23 -15.33
CA ASP A 614 -13.77 -0.96 -16.08
C ASP A 614 -12.73 -0.61 -17.15
N GLN A 615 -12.23 -1.65 -17.84
CA GLN A 615 -11.29 -1.52 -18.96
C GLN A 615 -11.87 -0.73 -20.15
N SER A 616 -13.20 -0.57 -20.24
CA SER A 616 -13.86 0.24 -21.28
C SER A 616 -13.94 1.73 -20.95
N GLY A 617 -13.47 2.13 -19.75
CA GLY A 617 -13.52 3.52 -19.28
C GLY A 617 -14.91 3.95 -18.77
N ARG A 618 -15.87 3.03 -18.62
CA ARG A 618 -17.14 3.35 -17.95
C ARG A 618 -16.89 3.50 -16.45
N SER A 619 -17.48 4.53 -15.84
CA SER A 619 -17.32 4.84 -14.42
C SER A 619 -18.61 4.65 -13.61
N LEU A 620 -18.50 4.06 -12.42
CA LEU A 620 -19.58 3.88 -11.44
C LEU A 620 -19.19 4.55 -10.11
N GLN A 621 -20.16 5.13 -9.40
CA GLN A 621 -19.96 5.64 -8.04
C GLN A 621 -20.42 4.58 -7.03
N VAL A 622 -19.57 4.30 -6.05
CA VAL A 622 -19.85 3.38 -4.93
C VAL A 622 -19.75 4.15 -3.62
N TYR A 623 -20.80 4.06 -2.80
CA TYR A 623 -20.88 4.69 -1.49
C TYR A 623 -20.74 3.63 -0.40
N LEU A 624 -19.75 3.83 0.49
CA LEU A 624 -19.42 2.98 1.62
C LEU A 624 -19.80 3.69 2.91
N ASP A 625 -20.39 2.94 3.85
CA ASP A 625 -20.66 3.38 5.22
C ASP A 625 -19.77 2.59 6.16
N LEU A 626 -18.86 3.30 6.84
CA LEU A 626 -17.85 2.74 7.72
C LEU A 626 -18.21 2.94 9.20
N SER A 627 -19.41 3.45 9.51
CA SER A 627 -19.87 3.69 10.88
C SER A 627 -19.97 2.40 11.71
N HIS A 628 -20.29 1.28 11.06
CA HIS A 628 -20.42 -0.04 11.68
C HIS A 628 -19.54 -1.12 11.03
N THR A 629 -18.55 -0.74 10.22
CA THR A 629 -17.59 -1.69 9.62
C THR A 629 -16.15 -1.27 9.94
N PRO A 630 -15.27 -2.18 10.40
CA PRO A 630 -13.86 -1.87 10.55
C PRO A 630 -13.27 -1.37 9.23
N TYR A 631 -12.41 -0.34 9.30
CA TYR A 631 -11.84 0.31 8.11
C TYR A 631 -11.05 -0.68 7.23
N PRO A 632 -11.46 -0.94 5.98
CA PRO A 632 -10.75 -1.84 5.08
C PRO A 632 -9.56 -1.10 4.42
N PRO A 633 -8.31 -1.57 4.57
CA PRO A 633 -7.17 -1.00 3.87
C PRO A 633 -7.16 -1.40 2.38
N GLY A 634 -6.43 -0.64 1.56
CA GLY A 634 -6.26 -0.92 0.13
C GLY A 634 -7.30 -0.28 -0.80
N LEU A 635 -8.17 0.61 -0.29
CA LEU A 635 -9.12 1.42 -1.09
C LEU A 635 -8.45 2.53 -1.92
N LEU A 636 -7.27 2.28 -2.50
CA LEU A 636 -6.47 3.28 -3.19
C LEU A 636 -6.78 3.33 -4.69
N PRO A 637 -6.74 4.52 -5.33
CA PRO A 637 -6.68 4.63 -6.78
C PRO A 637 -5.59 3.72 -7.37
N GLY A 638 -5.92 3.02 -8.45
CA GLY A 638 -5.06 2.01 -9.09
C GLY A 638 -5.35 0.57 -8.65
N ASN A 639 -5.78 0.34 -7.40
CA ASN A 639 -6.10 -1.02 -6.93
C ASN A 639 -7.41 -1.52 -7.55
N THR A 640 -7.48 -2.82 -7.80
CA THR A 640 -8.70 -3.49 -8.29
C THR A 640 -9.42 -4.17 -7.13
N LEU A 641 -10.73 -3.92 -7.03
CA LEU A 641 -11.58 -4.42 -5.96
C LEU A 641 -12.63 -5.37 -6.54
N LEU A 642 -12.87 -6.47 -5.83
CA LEU A 642 -14.09 -7.26 -5.94
C LEU A 642 -15.11 -6.71 -4.94
N LEU A 643 -16.25 -6.26 -5.45
CA LEU A 643 -17.39 -5.76 -4.70
C LEU A 643 -18.50 -6.80 -4.78
N SER A 644 -18.81 -7.45 -3.66
CA SER A 644 -19.81 -8.53 -3.58
C SER A 644 -21.03 -8.09 -2.79
N ALA A 645 -22.22 -8.46 -3.28
CA ALA A 645 -23.51 -8.18 -2.68
C ALA A 645 -23.77 -6.68 -2.38
N PHE A 646 -23.40 -5.80 -3.31
CA PHE A 646 -23.66 -4.36 -3.21
C PHE A 646 -25.07 -4.01 -3.72
N GLN A 647 -25.74 -3.05 -3.09
CA GLN A 647 -27.05 -2.60 -3.56
C GLN A 647 -26.87 -1.62 -4.74
N ARG A 648 -27.40 -1.98 -5.90
CA ARG A 648 -27.56 -1.08 -7.05
C ARG A 648 -28.75 -0.16 -6.81
N ARG A 649 -28.56 1.14 -6.99
CA ARG A 649 -29.58 2.18 -6.84
C ARG A 649 -29.61 3.09 -8.06
N VAL A 650 -30.79 3.62 -8.35
CA VAL A 650 -31.00 4.63 -9.39
C VAL A 650 -31.36 5.96 -8.72
N SER A 651 -30.57 6.99 -8.98
CA SER A 651 -30.80 8.34 -8.46
C SER A 651 -32.00 9.02 -9.14
N ARG A 652 -32.51 10.10 -8.55
CA ARG A 652 -33.63 10.89 -9.12
C ARG A 652 -33.34 11.47 -10.52
N SER A 653 -32.06 11.66 -10.88
CA SER A 653 -31.61 12.04 -12.22
C SER A 653 -31.41 10.85 -13.17
N GLY A 654 -31.79 9.64 -12.75
CA GLY A 654 -31.66 8.40 -13.50
C GLY A 654 -30.24 7.85 -13.58
N GLY A 655 -29.25 8.41 -12.87
CA GLY A 655 -27.89 7.86 -12.80
C GLY A 655 -27.80 6.65 -11.86
N VAL A 656 -27.11 5.61 -12.28
CA VAL A 656 -26.89 4.39 -11.48
C VAL A 656 -25.70 4.59 -10.54
N TYR A 657 -25.82 4.13 -9.30
CA TYR A 657 -24.76 4.08 -8.30
C TYR A 657 -24.93 2.84 -7.43
N CYS A 658 -23.88 2.44 -6.70
CA CYS A 658 -23.97 1.37 -5.72
C CYS A 658 -23.80 1.89 -4.29
N SER A 659 -24.43 1.23 -3.34
CA SER A 659 -24.27 1.48 -1.90
C SER A 659 -23.98 0.16 -1.17
N GLN A 660 -23.09 0.23 -0.18
CA GLN A 660 -22.78 -0.87 0.72
C GLN A 660 -24.01 -1.28 1.55
N LEU A 661 -24.18 -2.58 1.75
CA LEU A 661 -25.09 -3.20 2.72
C LEU A 661 -24.26 -3.86 3.84
N PRO A 662 -24.85 -4.19 5.01
CA PRO A 662 -24.15 -4.93 6.07
C PRO A 662 -23.63 -6.31 5.64
N VAL A 663 -24.22 -6.90 4.60
CA VAL A 663 -23.79 -8.17 3.99
C VAL A 663 -22.73 -8.01 2.90
N SER A 664 -22.51 -6.78 2.39
CA SER A 664 -21.58 -6.55 1.27
C SER A 664 -20.14 -6.80 1.69
N SER A 665 -19.41 -7.62 0.95
CA SER A 665 -17.97 -7.81 1.14
C SER A 665 -17.16 -7.07 0.07
N LEU A 666 -16.06 -6.47 0.49
CA LEU A 666 -15.10 -5.77 -0.36
C LEU A 666 -13.74 -6.46 -0.19
N THR A 667 -13.08 -6.79 -1.30
CA THR A 667 -11.81 -7.52 -1.28
C THR A 667 -10.89 -6.98 -2.37
N VAL A 668 -9.62 -6.74 -2.06
CA VAL A 668 -8.60 -6.31 -3.06
C VAL A 668 -8.16 -7.54 -3.85
N THR A 669 -8.31 -7.52 -5.18
CA THR A 669 -7.92 -8.63 -6.06
C THR A 669 -6.59 -8.39 -6.77
N SER A 670 -6.24 -7.14 -7.01
CA SER A 670 -4.98 -6.75 -7.64
C SER A 670 -4.52 -5.39 -7.11
N LEU A 671 -3.21 -5.27 -6.92
CA LEU A 671 -2.52 -4.06 -6.48
C LEU A 671 -2.17 -3.21 -7.71
N GLY A 672 -2.39 -1.90 -7.64
CA GLY A 672 -2.03 -0.99 -8.72
C GLY A 672 -0.52 -0.76 -8.77
N ASP A 673 0.10 -1.00 -9.92
CA ASP A 673 1.47 -0.59 -10.15
C ASP A 673 1.60 0.95 -10.05
N SER A 674 2.65 1.42 -9.39
CA SER A 674 2.87 2.85 -9.13
C SER A 674 3.08 3.67 -10.41
N SER A 675 3.38 3.00 -11.54
CA SER A 675 3.14 3.56 -12.86
C SER A 675 1.64 3.64 -13.11
N CYS A 676 1.02 4.74 -12.68
CA CYS A 676 -0.38 5.07 -12.96
C CYS A 676 -0.66 4.90 -14.46
N VAL A 677 -1.23 3.75 -14.84
CA VAL A 677 -1.76 3.51 -16.17
C VAL A 677 -2.91 4.48 -16.33
N ARG A 678 -2.63 5.62 -16.99
CA ARG A 678 -3.63 6.64 -17.25
C ARG A 678 -4.84 5.93 -17.88
N PRO A 679 -6.06 6.10 -17.35
CA PRO A 679 -7.23 5.42 -17.91
C PRO A 679 -7.30 5.74 -19.40
N PRO A 680 -7.65 4.74 -20.25
CA PRO A 680 -7.61 4.91 -21.69
C PRO A 680 -8.38 6.16 -22.10
N PRO A 681 -7.84 6.97 -23.05
CA PRO A 681 -8.47 8.23 -23.41
C PRO A 681 -9.90 7.99 -23.86
N ALA A 682 -10.83 8.80 -23.34
CA ALA A 682 -12.25 8.69 -23.69
C ALA A 682 -12.43 8.64 -25.22
N PRO A 683 -13.27 7.72 -25.74
CA PRO A 683 -13.33 7.43 -27.17
C PRO A 683 -13.77 8.66 -27.96
N MET A 684 -13.25 8.81 -29.19
CA MET A 684 -13.75 9.81 -30.13
C MET A 684 -15.20 9.50 -30.50
N MET A 685 -16.08 10.48 -30.36
CA MET A 685 -17.51 10.36 -30.61
C MET A 685 -18.00 11.48 -31.54
N HIS A 686 -18.80 11.09 -32.52
CA HIS A 686 -19.62 12.03 -33.31
C HIS A 686 -20.90 12.40 -32.56
N LEU A 687 -21.31 13.67 -32.65
CA LEU A 687 -22.49 14.19 -31.95
C LEU A 687 -23.79 13.51 -32.41
N GLY A 688 -23.89 13.17 -33.71
CA GLY A 688 -25.01 12.41 -34.28
C GLY A 688 -25.16 10.99 -33.71
N VAL A 689 -24.06 10.34 -33.31
CA VAL A 689 -24.12 9.01 -32.65
C VAL A 689 -24.71 9.14 -31.25
N TRP A 690 -24.37 10.22 -30.54
CA TRP A 690 -24.94 10.52 -29.23
C TRP A 690 -26.40 10.98 -29.27
N THR A 691 -26.94 11.45 -30.39
CA THR A 691 -28.38 11.75 -30.52
C THR A 691 -29.18 10.53 -30.98
N GLY A 692 -28.67 9.71 -31.89
CA GLY A 692 -29.41 8.61 -32.52
C GLY A 692 -29.54 7.30 -31.73
N SER A 693 -28.55 6.93 -30.90
CA SER A 693 -28.52 5.58 -30.29
C SER A 693 -29.21 5.49 -28.92
N ARG A 694 -30.20 4.59 -28.80
CA ARG A 694 -30.76 4.12 -27.51
C ARG A 694 -29.88 3.06 -26.83
N GLU A 695 -28.95 2.47 -27.54
CA GLU A 695 -28.21 1.26 -27.14
C GLU A 695 -26.76 1.56 -26.73
N GLN A 696 -26.11 2.56 -27.33
CA GLN A 696 -24.76 2.97 -26.95
C GLN A 696 -24.76 3.95 -25.76
N ARG A 697 -24.61 3.37 -24.56
CA ARG A 697 -24.63 4.06 -23.25
C ARG A 697 -23.27 4.70 -22.87
N CYS A 698 -22.52 5.20 -23.85
CA CYS A 698 -21.27 5.92 -23.58
C CYS A 698 -21.57 7.33 -23.06
N PHE A 699 -21.40 7.56 -21.75
CA PHE A 699 -21.72 8.85 -21.10
C PHE A 699 -20.57 9.87 -21.13
N VAL A 700 -19.34 9.47 -21.46
CA VAL A 700 -18.16 10.35 -21.55
C VAL A 700 -17.38 10.01 -22.80
N GLY A 701 -17.09 11.01 -23.63
CA GLY A 701 -16.40 10.84 -24.91
C GLY A 701 -15.65 12.11 -25.32
N ARG A 702 -14.70 11.97 -26.24
CA ARG A 702 -13.98 13.08 -26.85
C ARG A 702 -14.72 13.53 -28.11
N VAL A 703 -15.02 14.82 -28.21
CA VAL A 703 -15.69 15.44 -29.35
C VAL A 703 -14.77 16.50 -29.94
N ARG A 704 -14.71 16.60 -31.27
CA ARG A 704 -14.07 17.71 -31.98
C ARG A 704 -15.12 18.39 -32.85
N GLY A 705 -15.30 19.70 -32.68
CA GLY A 705 -16.33 20.45 -33.39
C GLY A 705 -16.08 21.96 -33.34
N HIS A 706 -16.85 22.72 -34.13
CA HIS A 706 -16.76 24.17 -34.24
C HIS A 706 -17.76 24.86 -33.31
N VAL A 707 -17.32 25.90 -32.60
CA VAL A 707 -18.20 26.73 -31.75
C VAL A 707 -19.04 27.66 -32.62
N VAL A 708 -20.33 27.37 -32.72
CA VAL A 708 -21.27 28.16 -33.54
C VAL A 708 -21.60 29.49 -32.86
N CYS A 709 -21.97 29.45 -31.58
CA CYS A 709 -22.27 30.65 -30.78
C CYS A 709 -22.29 30.37 -29.27
N LEU A 710 -22.15 31.43 -28.46
CA LEU A 710 -22.38 31.38 -27.02
C LEU A 710 -23.84 31.74 -26.70
N LEU A 711 -24.48 30.95 -25.84
CA LEU A 711 -25.86 31.13 -25.38
C LEU A 711 -25.95 31.83 -24.02
N LEU A 712 -24.91 31.71 -23.20
CA LEU A 712 -24.79 32.34 -21.88
C LEU A 712 -23.32 32.42 -21.48
N LEU A 713 -22.89 33.59 -21.00
CA LEU A 713 -21.71 33.75 -20.14
C LEU A 713 -22.17 34.32 -18.80
N GLN A 714 -21.87 33.65 -17.70
CA GLN A 714 -22.09 34.13 -16.35
C GLN A 714 -20.76 34.17 -15.60
N LEU A 715 -20.43 35.32 -15.03
CA LEU A 715 -19.26 35.52 -14.18
C LEU A 715 -19.74 36.13 -12.86
N ARG A 716 -19.34 35.56 -11.72
CA ARG A 716 -19.72 36.09 -10.40
C ARG A 716 -18.66 35.86 -9.34
N TRP A 717 -18.58 36.77 -8.40
CA TRP A 717 -17.93 36.60 -7.11
C TRP A 717 -18.94 36.06 -6.09
N SER A 718 -18.54 35.04 -5.35
CA SER A 718 -19.34 34.44 -4.29
C SER A 718 -18.54 34.23 -3.02
N CYS A 719 -19.16 34.37 -1.86
CA CYS A 719 -18.52 34.11 -0.58
C CYS A 719 -18.05 32.65 -0.49
N SER A 720 -16.80 32.42 -0.07
CA SER A 720 -16.22 31.07 -0.02
C SER A 720 -16.88 30.18 1.05
N LEU A 721 -17.47 30.76 2.10
CA LEU A 721 -18.19 30.06 3.16
C LEU A 721 -19.65 29.78 2.81
N CYS A 722 -20.44 30.81 2.50
CA CYS A 722 -21.91 30.69 2.34
C CYS A 722 -22.40 30.59 0.89
N GLY A 723 -21.55 30.81 -0.12
CA GLY A 723 -21.92 30.77 -1.54
C GLY A 723 -22.81 31.94 -2.03
N GLY A 724 -23.21 32.85 -1.13
CA GLY A 724 -23.94 34.08 -1.45
C GLY A 724 -23.11 35.05 -2.29
N LEU A 725 -23.76 36.07 -2.87
CA LEU A 725 -23.09 37.10 -3.67
C LEU A 725 -22.01 37.80 -2.83
N TYR A 726 -20.89 38.15 -3.48
CA TYR A 726 -19.79 38.87 -2.87
C TYR A 726 -19.43 40.05 -3.78
N THR A 727 -19.37 41.27 -3.22
CA THR A 727 -18.95 42.48 -3.94
C THR A 727 -17.63 42.99 -3.34
N GLN A 728 -17.68 44.06 -2.55
CA GLN A 728 -16.60 44.45 -1.64
C GLN A 728 -16.63 43.59 -0.36
N SER A 729 -17.82 43.19 0.08
CA SER A 729 -18.08 42.31 1.22
C SER A 729 -19.11 41.21 0.86
N CYS A 730 -19.33 40.25 1.76
CA CYS A 730 -20.40 39.28 1.60
C CYS A 730 -21.78 39.93 1.82
N SER A 731 -22.72 39.73 0.90
CA SER A 731 -24.07 40.29 1.01
C SER A 731 -24.97 39.60 2.06
N SER A 732 -24.46 38.61 2.80
CA SER A 732 -25.21 37.92 3.86
C SER A 732 -24.81 38.46 5.22
N ALA A 733 -25.73 39.15 5.91
CA ALA A 733 -25.49 39.80 7.20
C ALA A 733 -25.03 38.85 8.32
N GLN A 734 -25.34 37.54 8.21
CA GLN A 734 -24.91 36.51 9.17
C GLN A 734 -23.54 35.89 8.80
N CYS A 735 -22.89 36.33 7.72
CA CYS A 735 -21.65 35.74 7.23
C CYS A 735 -20.49 36.74 7.31
N GLY A 736 -19.74 36.70 8.42
CA GLY A 736 -18.52 37.51 8.63
C GLY A 736 -17.31 37.12 7.78
N SER A 737 -17.50 36.52 6.60
CA SER A 737 -16.41 36.10 5.72
C SER A 737 -15.88 37.27 4.90
N SER A 738 -14.59 37.57 5.04
CA SER A 738 -13.82 38.41 4.11
C SER A 738 -13.38 37.67 2.84
N SER A 739 -13.64 36.36 2.75
CA SER A 739 -13.14 35.48 1.70
C SER A 739 -14.17 35.20 0.60
N SER A 740 -13.66 35.10 -0.63
CA SER A 740 -14.42 35.16 -1.88
C SER A 740 -13.84 34.26 -2.97
N VAL A 741 -14.70 33.70 -3.81
CA VAL A 741 -14.39 32.79 -4.92
C VAL A 741 -14.97 33.36 -6.21
N PHE A 742 -14.19 33.38 -7.29
CA PHE A 742 -14.68 33.73 -8.61
C PHE A 742 -15.24 32.49 -9.32
N GLN A 743 -16.50 32.54 -9.72
CA GLN A 743 -17.21 31.47 -10.41
C GLN A 743 -17.57 31.92 -11.83
N SER A 744 -17.06 31.17 -12.80
CA SER A 744 -17.33 31.33 -14.23
C SER A 744 -18.17 30.18 -14.75
N THR A 745 -19.12 30.47 -15.64
CA THR A 745 -19.96 29.48 -16.31
C THR A 745 -20.28 29.94 -17.72
N VAL A 746 -20.07 29.08 -18.72
CA VAL A 746 -20.45 29.33 -20.11
C VAL A 746 -21.35 28.20 -20.61
N LYS A 747 -22.31 28.55 -21.45
CA LYS A 747 -23.10 27.62 -22.26
C LYS A 747 -22.95 28.05 -23.72
N LEU A 748 -22.56 27.14 -24.60
CA LEU A 748 -22.39 27.39 -26.04
C LEU A 748 -22.94 26.25 -26.89
N VAL A 749 -23.00 26.47 -28.21
CA VAL A 749 -23.37 25.48 -29.23
C VAL A 749 -22.10 25.02 -29.95
N ILE A 750 -21.94 23.70 -30.09
CA ILE A 750 -20.93 23.08 -30.96
C ILE A 750 -21.63 22.25 -32.02
N ASP A 751 -21.12 22.34 -33.25
CA ASP A 751 -21.46 21.48 -34.37
C ASP A 751 -20.20 20.71 -34.82
N ASP A 752 -20.32 19.42 -35.12
CA ASP A 752 -19.26 18.57 -35.66
C ASP A 752 -19.52 18.12 -37.11
N GLY A 753 -20.56 18.65 -37.76
CA GLY A 753 -21.04 18.26 -39.08
C GLY A 753 -21.97 17.03 -39.06
N THR A 754 -22.12 16.36 -37.92
CA THR A 754 -23.06 15.23 -37.73
C THR A 754 -24.22 15.59 -36.80
N GLY A 755 -24.11 16.66 -36.02
CA GLY A 755 -25.19 17.22 -35.22
C GLY A 755 -24.73 18.29 -34.23
N GLU A 756 -25.70 19.00 -33.66
CA GLU A 756 -25.45 20.09 -32.71
C GLU A 756 -25.55 19.66 -31.23
N ALA A 757 -24.71 20.24 -30.38
CA ALA A 757 -24.73 20.04 -28.93
C ALA A 757 -24.58 21.34 -28.13
N HIS A 758 -25.38 21.47 -27.07
CA HIS A 758 -25.26 22.49 -26.05
C HIS A 758 -24.24 22.08 -24.98
N VAL A 759 -23.06 22.70 -24.98
CA VAL A 759 -21.97 22.37 -24.04
C VAL A 759 -21.89 23.40 -22.92
N TRP A 760 -21.84 22.92 -21.68
CA TRP A 760 -21.56 23.71 -20.48
C TRP A 760 -20.09 23.62 -20.08
N PHE A 761 -19.50 24.78 -19.77
CA PHE A 761 -18.15 24.94 -19.22
C PHE A 761 -18.22 25.67 -17.88
N SER A 762 -17.29 25.39 -16.97
CA SER A 762 -17.19 26.07 -15.67
C SER A 762 -15.75 26.22 -15.20
N GLY A 763 -15.51 27.20 -14.32
CA GLY A 763 -14.22 27.43 -13.69
C GLY A 763 -13.11 27.81 -14.67
N ALA A 764 -11.89 27.30 -14.43
CA ALA A 764 -10.68 27.66 -15.17
C ALA A 764 -10.80 27.46 -16.70
N GLN A 765 -11.58 26.47 -17.15
CA GLN A 765 -11.79 26.18 -18.57
C GLN A 765 -12.40 27.37 -19.34
N VAL A 766 -13.17 28.22 -18.66
CA VAL A 766 -13.80 29.40 -19.27
C VAL A 766 -12.77 30.43 -19.74
N ARG A 767 -11.62 30.58 -19.05
CA ARG A 767 -10.57 31.52 -19.48
C ARG A 767 -9.98 31.12 -20.84
N ALA A 768 -9.56 29.85 -20.95
CA ALA A 768 -8.98 29.29 -22.17
C ALA A 768 -9.99 29.24 -23.33
N LEU A 769 -11.27 28.96 -23.04
CA LEU A 769 -12.36 29.06 -24.00
C LEU A 769 -12.49 30.47 -24.58
N LEU A 770 -12.54 31.50 -23.73
CA LEU A 770 -12.63 32.90 -24.13
C LEU A 770 -11.34 33.45 -24.79
N GLY A 771 -10.25 32.67 -24.80
CA GLY A 771 -8.96 33.09 -25.36
C GLY A 771 -8.25 34.21 -24.59
N LEU A 772 -8.59 34.40 -23.31
CA LEU A 772 -8.05 35.49 -22.49
C LEU A 772 -6.74 35.09 -21.82
N ALA A 773 -5.74 35.98 -21.90
CA ALA A 773 -4.51 35.88 -21.12
C ALA A 773 -4.80 36.01 -19.62
N ASP A 774 -3.92 35.47 -18.77
CA ASP A 774 -4.11 35.51 -17.31
C ASP A 774 -4.25 36.95 -16.77
N SER A 775 -3.43 37.89 -17.26
CA SER A 775 -3.53 39.32 -16.89
C SER A 775 -4.86 39.99 -17.29
N GLN A 776 -5.42 39.63 -18.44
CA GLN A 776 -6.74 40.09 -18.90
C GLN A 776 -7.86 39.48 -18.06
N TRP A 777 -7.73 38.21 -17.70
CA TRP A 777 -8.68 37.50 -16.84
C TRP A 777 -8.70 38.07 -15.42
N GLU A 778 -7.53 38.35 -14.85
CA GLU A 778 -7.41 39.07 -13.56
C GLU A 778 -7.96 40.50 -13.64
N GLY A 779 -7.75 41.20 -14.76
CA GLY A 779 -8.36 42.50 -15.02
C GLY A 779 -9.89 42.45 -15.00
N LEU A 780 -10.46 41.48 -15.70
CA LEU A 780 -11.90 41.20 -15.73
C LEU A 780 -12.45 40.82 -14.34
N GLN A 781 -11.73 39.99 -13.59
CA GLN A 781 -12.06 39.63 -12.20
C GLN A 781 -12.08 40.86 -11.28
N ARG A 782 -11.07 41.75 -11.40
CA ARG A 782 -10.99 43.01 -10.64
C ARG A 782 -12.12 43.97 -11.01
N ALA A 783 -12.41 44.17 -12.30
CA ALA A 783 -13.53 45.00 -12.75
C ALA A 783 -14.88 44.49 -12.23
N LEU A 784 -15.10 43.18 -12.25
CA LEU A 784 -16.32 42.55 -11.71
C LEU A 784 -16.42 42.57 -10.18
N ARG A 785 -15.35 42.90 -9.45
CA ARG A 785 -15.35 42.87 -7.98
C ARG A 785 -16.38 43.82 -7.37
N VAL A 786 -16.53 45.02 -7.96
CA VAL A 786 -17.46 46.04 -7.46
C VAL A 786 -18.92 45.62 -7.68
N ARG A 787 -19.25 45.08 -8.87
CA ARG A 787 -20.60 44.66 -9.26
C ARG A 787 -21.00 43.28 -8.69
N GLY A 788 -20.03 42.45 -8.34
CA GLY A 788 -20.20 41.09 -7.84
C GLY A 788 -20.66 40.07 -8.88
N HIS A 789 -21.45 40.43 -9.89
CA HIS A 789 -21.87 39.51 -10.95
C HIS A 789 -22.18 40.20 -12.28
N ILE A 790 -22.10 39.43 -13.36
CA ILE A 790 -22.62 39.78 -14.69
C ILE A 790 -23.18 38.52 -15.37
N ARG A 791 -24.21 38.72 -16.20
CA ARG A 791 -24.79 37.71 -17.10
C ARG A 791 -24.89 38.32 -18.49
N VAL A 792 -24.37 37.60 -19.47
CA VAL A 792 -24.31 38.01 -20.86
C VAL A 792 -25.03 36.96 -21.69
N TYR A 793 -25.93 37.41 -22.57
CA TYR A 793 -26.70 36.57 -23.50
C TYR A 793 -26.39 37.02 -24.93
N PRO A 794 -25.31 36.50 -25.56
CA PRO A 794 -24.92 36.92 -26.90
C PRO A 794 -26.01 36.59 -27.93
N ARG A 795 -26.37 37.57 -28.76
CA ARG A 795 -27.42 37.41 -29.80
C ARG A 795 -26.83 37.08 -31.18
N GLY A 796 -25.86 36.16 -31.21
CA GLY A 796 -25.16 35.75 -32.43
C GLY A 796 -24.34 36.87 -33.08
N ARG A 797 -23.86 36.62 -34.32
CA ARG A 797 -22.97 37.54 -35.06
C ARG A 797 -23.67 38.75 -35.71
N SER A 798 -25.00 38.86 -35.63
CA SER A 798 -25.81 39.72 -36.52
C SER A 798 -26.43 40.97 -35.86
N LEU A 799 -26.01 41.33 -34.65
CA LEU A 799 -26.55 42.47 -33.90
C LEU A 799 -25.43 43.35 -33.34
N VAL A 800 -25.46 44.63 -33.69
CA VAL A 800 -24.63 45.68 -33.07
C VAL A 800 -25.07 45.85 -31.61
N CYS A 801 -24.12 46.14 -30.72
CA CYS A 801 -24.36 46.22 -29.29
C CYS A 801 -24.38 47.66 -28.78
N ASP A 802 -25.58 48.25 -28.74
CA ASP A 802 -25.81 49.59 -28.19
C ASP A 802 -25.90 49.53 -26.65
N SER A 803 -24.80 49.17 -25.98
CA SER A 803 -24.74 49.07 -24.52
C SER A 803 -23.76 50.07 -23.90
N GLU A 804 -24.32 50.99 -23.10
CA GLU A 804 -23.62 51.99 -22.28
C GLU A 804 -22.69 51.40 -21.20
N ASP A 805 -22.70 50.08 -20.98
CA ASP A 805 -21.89 49.39 -19.98
C ASP A 805 -20.62 48.84 -20.66
N PRO A 806 -19.43 49.45 -20.47
CA PRO A 806 -18.22 49.08 -21.22
C PRO A 806 -17.80 47.63 -20.97
N LEU A 807 -18.15 47.08 -19.80
CA LEU A 807 -17.83 45.70 -19.43
C LEU A 807 -18.76 44.71 -20.12
N LEU A 808 -20.06 45.04 -20.22
CA LEU A 808 -21.03 44.23 -20.98
C LEU A 808 -20.72 44.29 -22.48
N HIS A 809 -20.41 45.46 -23.02
CA HIS A 809 -19.99 45.66 -24.40
C HIS A 809 -18.73 44.83 -24.71
N PHE A 810 -17.66 44.95 -23.90
CA PHE A 810 -16.45 44.15 -24.04
C PHE A 810 -16.74 42.64 -24.07
N LEU A 811 -17.54 42.12 -23.13
CA LEU A 811 -17.86 40.70 -23.10
C LEU A 811 -18.71 40.25 -24.29
N LEU A 812 -19.61 41.10 -24.80
CA LEU A 812 -20.38 40.80 -26.01
C LEU A 812 -19.49 40.75 -27.26
N CYS A 813 -18.52 41.68 -27.40
CA CYS A 813 -17.50 41.62 -28.45
C CYS A 813 -16.67 40.33 -28.37
N VAL A 814 -16.16 39.97 -27.18
CA VAL A 814 -15.38 38.74 -26.98
C VAL A 814 -16.21 37.49 -27.32
N CYS A 815 -17.45 37.39 -26.82
CA CYS A 815 -18.32 36.24 -27.07
C CYS A 815 -18.71 36.02 -28.54
N SER A 816 -18.66 37.07 -29.36
CA SER A 816 -18.95 37.01 -30.81
C SER A 816 -17.69 36.96 -31.69
N SER A 817 -16.49 37.01 -31.10
CA SER A 817 -15.22 37.01 -31.83
C SER A 817 -14.86 35.66 -32.44
N GLU A 818 -14.05 35.68 -33.50
CA GLU A 818 -13.48 34.47 -34.12
C GLU A 818 -12.54 33.71 -33.19
N VAL A 819 -11.93 34.40 -32.21
CA VAL A 819 -11.15 33.75 -31.14
C VAL A 819 -12.03 32.76 -30.39
N VAL A 820 -13.29 33.08 -30.11
CA VAL A 820 -14.20 32.19 -29.39
C VAL A 820 -14.94 31.23 -30.33
N CYS A 821 -15.36 31.70 -31.51
CA CYS A 821 -15.98 30.88 -32.55
C CYS A 821 -14.94 30.11 -33.37
N ARG A 822 -14.20 29.22 -32.71
CA ARG A 822 -13.14 28.38 -33.30
C ARG A 822 -13.48 26.89 -33.21
N GLN A 823 -12.68 26.05 -33.87
CA GLN A 823 -12.72 24.60 -33.62
C GLN A 823 -12.15 24.30 -32.23
N LEU A 824 -12.74 23.34 -31.51
CA LEU A 824 -12.27 22.87 -30.21
C LEU A 824 -12.27 21.34 -30.16
N SER A 825 -11.30 20.76 -29.45
CA SER A 825 -11.32 19.38 -29.00
C SER A 825 -11.64 19.30 -27.51
N LEU A 826 -12.68 18.55 -27.15
CA LEU A 826 -13.23 18.49 -25.79
C LEU A 826 -13.37 17.05 -25.30
N THR A 827 -13.15 16.80 -24.02
CA THR A 827 -13.77 15.66 -23.34
C THR A 827 -15.08 16.12 -22.71
N CYS A 828 -16.19 15.48 -23.09
CA CYS A 828 -17.53 15.86 -22.67
C CYS A 828 -18.26 14.70 -21.97
N ARG A 829 -19.08 15.03 -20.97
CA ARG A 829 -20.05 14.12 -20.34
C ARG A 829 -21.46 14.45 -20.81
N LYS A 830 -22.19 13.44 -21.32
CA LYS A 830 -23.59 13.54 -21.76
C LYS A 830 -24.54 13.68 -20.57
N GLN A 831 -25.37 14.73 -20.58
CA GLN A 831 -26.49 14.88 -19.65
C GLN A 831 -27.70 14.10 -20.18
N LYS A 832 -28.53 13.51 -19.31
CA LYS A 832 -29.76 12.83 -19.75
C LYS A 832 -30.77 13.84 -20.30
N ALA A 833 -31.31 13.57 -21.48
CA ALA A 833 -32.46 14.29 -22.01
C ALA A 833 -33.72 13.92 -21.20
N GLN A 834 -34.46 14.93 -20.75
CA GLN A 834 -35.70 14.78 -19.96
C GLN A 834 -36.97 15.06 -20.78
N ARG A 835 -36.86 15.30 -22.09
CA ARG A 835 -37.98 15.69 -22.95
C ARG A 835 -38.09 14.83 -24.19
N SER A 836 -39.33 14.60 -24.60
CA SER A 836 -39.71 14.03 -25.89
C SER A 836 -39.42 15.00 -27.04
N GLU A 837 -39.63 14.56 -28.27
CA GLU A 837 -39.62 15.42 -29.46
C GLU A 837 -40.62 16.58 -29.31
N GLU A 838 -40.18 17.78 -29.67
CA GLU A 838 -41.02 18.99 -29.69
C GLU A 838 -41.27 19.36 -31.16
N MET A 839 -42.53 19.65 -31.52
CA MET A 839 -42.84 20.24 -32.82
C MET A 839 -42.36 21.70 -32.82
N LYS A 840 -41.45 22.05 -33.72
CA LYS A 840 -40.90 23.41 -33.82
C LYS A 840 -41.16 24.00 -35.20
N ARG A 841 -41.40 25.31 -35.20
CA ARG A 841 -41.50 26.11 -36.42
C ARG A 841 -40.12 26.66 -36.76
N PHE A 842 -39.75 26.55 -38.04
CA PHE A 842 -38.54 27.12 -38.62
C PHE A 842 -38.92 27.97 -39.82
N SER A 843 -38.43 29.20 -39.87
CA SER A 843 -38.63 30.11 -41.01
C SER A 843 -37.36 30.12 -41.85
N ARG A 844 -37.47 29.96 -43.18
CA ARG A 844 -36.35 30.09 -44.12
C ARG A 844 -36.78 30.98 -45.28
N GLY A 845 -36.33 32.23 -45.28
CA GLY A 845 -36.95 33.29 -46.08
C GLY A 845 -38.41 33.45 -45.65
N ASP A 846 -39.30 33.65 -46.62
CA ASP A 846 -40.73 33.92 -46.38
C ASP A 846 -41.58 32.66 -46.12
N ARG A 847 -40.95 31.50 -45.87
CA ARG A 847 -41.63 30.20 -45.69
C ARG A 847 -41.40 29.63 -44.30
N ASP A 848 -42.51 29.35 -43.62
CA ASP A 848 -42.57 28.64 -42.35
C ASP A 848 -42.73 27.12 -42.57
N PHE A 849 -41.89 26.34 -41.91
CA PHE A 849 -41.93 24.88 -41.87
C PHE A 849 -42.18 24.43 -40.43
N MET A 850 -42.94 23.35 -40.24
CA MET A 850 -43.04 22.69 -38.93
C MET A 850 -42.40 21.31 -38.99
N THR A 851 -41.42 21.06 -38.12
CA THR A 851 -40.73 19.77 -38.02
C THR A 851 -40.74 19.26 -36.58
N ARG A 852 -40.73 17.94 -36.41
CA ARG A 852 -40.44 17.35 -35.10
C ARG A 852 -38.93 17.41 -34.88
N VAL A 853 -38.53 17.97 -33.74
CA VAL A 853 -37.12 18.16 -33.41
C VAL A 853 -36.83 17.54 -32.06
N THR A 854 -35.83 16.67 -32.03
CA THR A 854 -35.28 16.14 -30.78
C THR A 854 -34.62 17.27 -29.99
N PRO A 855 -34.79 17.33 -28.66
CA PRO A 855 -34.16 18.39 -27.87
C PRO A 855 -32.63 18.30 -28.00
N PRO A 856 -31.93 19.45 -28.17
CA PRO A 856 -30.51 19.49 -28.47
C PRO A 856 -29.68 18.80 -27.39
N LEU A 857 -28.68 18.05 -27.81
CA LEU A 857 -27.83 17.23 -26.95
C LEU A 857 -27.15 18.12 -25.90
N LYS A 858 -27.35 17.81 -24.61
CA LYS A 858 -26.75 18.58 -23.50
C LYS A 858 -25.48 17.89 -23.02
N LEU A 859 -24.37 18.60 -23.03
CA LEU A 859 -23.07 18.12 -22.60
C LEU A 859 -22.50 19.01 -21.49
N THR A 860 -21.68 18.42 -20.62
CA THR A 860 -20.79 19.16 -19.70
C THR A 860 -19.35 18.89 -20.12
N CYS A 861 -18.57 19.91 -20.41
CA CYS A 861 -17.13 19.78 -20.64
C CYS A 861 -16.44 19.36 -19.33
N THR A 862 -15.60 18.33 -19.39
CA THR A 862 -14.72 17.92 -18.29
C THR A 862 -13.27 18.31 -18.56
N HIS A 863 -12.85 18.36 -19.82
CA HIS A 863 -11.51 18.79 -20.24
C HIS A 863 -11.58 19.51 -21.59
N LEU A 864 -10.98 20.69 -21.66
CA LEU A 864 -10.71 21.41 -22.90
C LEU A 864 -9.28 21.08 -23.31
N HIS A 865 -9.09 20.43 -24.46
CA HIS A 865 -7.76 20.20 -25.01
C HIS A 865 -7.33 21.47 -25.73
N SER A 866 -6.13 21.97 -25.45
CA SER A 866 -5.42 22.87 -26.35
C SER A 866 -4.99 22.08 -27.58
N ASP A 867 -5.16 22.66 -28.77
CA ASP A 867 -4.49 22.18 -29.98
C ASP A 867 -2.97 22.42 -29.90
#